data_AF-A0A251NM37-F1
#
_entry.id   AF-A0A251NM37-F1
#
_cell.length_a   1.000
_cell.length_b   1.000
_cell.length_c   1.000
_cell.angle_alpha   90.00
_cell.angle_beta   90.00
_cell.angle_gamma   90.00
#
_symmetry.space_group_name_H-M   'P 1'
#
loop_
_entity.id
_entity.type
_entity.pdbx_description
1 polymer ?
#
loop_
_entity_poly.entity_id
_entity_poly.type
_entity_poly.pdbx_seq_one_letter_code
_entity_poly.pdbx_strand_id
1 'polypeptide(L)'
;MVREFPVYHPPAAETHGWDGSSNSFHPAASVKAQVGNESIDFNFVYPPALISCGNYRPIPTLGFFLGDNPLKNPFTLLLLEVSFIILTTRVLRFLLKPLKQPRIVSEVIGGMVIGPSILGRSEKFSSIMFPVDNQFLVRNIGAMGFTYYFFLAGVKMDLSLVRKTSKKQLYIAIAGVALPCTFISIVAFSLRKSMDKELARFSSIGFICTGLALPLFPVLHSILKELNLLSSEIGRLGLSIAVISDAMGVGVMVIFEAAKQGEGKAMAVVWYLISLVVFVVLTVFVIRRALSRVVEITPDGKPVDQAYVMAILLGVLIMGFLADMFGIAIANGAFWLGLAIPDGPPLGSTLVERSETVILEVLMPFSFAFVGLYVDVNAMSSAGWSGLGPLFAITMTGYVSKFLGTLITSAFFELPIRDGVVLSFIMILRGQVEIVVFLHWMDKKIIEVPGFTLMVLAITSWTAIATPFISILYDPTRPYQVHKRRTIQHTPPEDSELRILLCIYDEDSTAALINLLEISNPTLSTPFVIFPLRLIDLVGRASPVLIDHEKQEDHDSKYAVSHTIHNALKNYQESKGECIEIHPFTAIVPNRTMYQDICDLALVKKATLIILPFHKECLDTLGGKLTELVRLGVRSVNSNVINHAPCSVGVLVDKGHVRHTYMAFRNNVLHFAVLFLGGADAREALCYADRMAGNLNVSLTVIRFLSHNSEGDDEMEKKMDDGVVTWFWVKNERNERVSYREVVVRNGEETIAAIQAVSDDNNNYDVWIVGRKQGINPVLLEGLSNWSENDELGIIGDFVSSYDFGGTASVLVVQQQVLRGQGADSTSGSSGGFPCNPIQKVKDVVNPWCRSLGFGIS
;
A
#
# COMPACT_ATOMS: atom_id res chain seq x y z
N MET A 1 19.39 -34.30 23.73
CA MET A 1 19.44 -35.75 23.99
C MET A 1 19.67 -36.44 22.67
N VAL A 2 20.86 -37.01 22.46
CA VAL A 2 21.20 -37.79 21.26
C VAL A 2 20.47 -39.13 21.35
N ARG A 3 19.66 -39.48 20.35
CA ARG A 3 19.08 -40.83 20.22
C ARG A 3 19.96 -41.63 19.28
N GLU A 4 20.68 -42.60 19.83
CA GLU A 4 21.30 -43.68 19.06
C GLU A 4 20.19 -44.64 18.59
N PHE A 5 20.23 -45.03 17.31
CA PHE A 5 19.46 -46.15 16.78
C PHE A 5 20.39 -47.36 16.65
N PRO A 6 20.02 -48.56 17.14
CA PRO A 6 20.77 -49.76 16.84
C PRO A 6 20.51 -50.21 15.40
N VAL A 7 21.59 -50.47 14.67
CA VAL A 7 21.57 -51.07 13.33
C VAL A 7 21.05 -52.51 13.45
N TYR A 8 19.96 -52.84 12.73
CA TYR A 8 19.40 -54.19 12.69
C TYR A 8 19.79 -54.87 11.37
N HIS A 9 20.42 -56.04 11.44
CA HIS A 9 20.62 -56.95 10.31
C HIS A 9 19.40 -57.88 10.20
N PRO A 10 18.75 -58.03 9.04
CA PRO A 10 17.62 -58.95 8.92
C PRO A 10 18.12 -60.41 8.79
N PRO A 11 17.53 -61.36 9.53
CA PRO A 11 17.66 -62.78 9.18
C PRO A 11 16.76 -63.09 7.97
N ALA A 12 17.23 -63.96 7.10
CA ALA A 12 16.48 -64.46 5.96
C ALA A 12 15.17 -65.11 6.42
N ALA A 13 14.03 -64.63 5.91
CA ALA A 13 12.74 -65.28 6.08
C ALA A 13 11.93 -65.24 4.77
N GLU A 14 11.26 -66.34 4.53
CA GLU A 14 10.68 -66.83 3.29
C GLU A 14 9.54 -65.96 2.74
N THR A 15 9.48 -65.95 1.41
CA THR A 15 8.50 -65.28 0.55
C THR A 15 7.08 -65.78 0.77
N HIS A 16 6.15 -64.94 1.22
CA HIS A 16 4.74 -64.97 0.79
C HIS A 16 4.05 -63.63 1.07
N GLY A 17 3.44 -63.03 0.03
CA GLY A 17 2.53 -61.87 0.13
C GLY A 17 3.05 -60.57 -0.48
N TRP A 18 3.24 -60.51 -1.79
CA TRP A 18 3.43 -59.25 -2.54
C TRP A 18 2.26 -59.09 -3.50
N ASP A 19 1.41 -58.10 -3.28
CA ASP A 19 0.31 -57.75 -4.19
C ASP A 19 0.69 -56.47 -4.95
N GLY A 20 0.90 -56.59 -6.25
CA GLY A 20 1.64 -55.62 -7.07
C GLY A 20 0.88 -54.36 -7.48
N SER A 21 -0.34 -54.13 -7.00
CA SER A 21 -1.20 -53.01 -7.42
C SER A 21 -1.35 -51.87 -6.41
N SER A 22 -0.96 -52.06 -5.16
CA SER A 22 -1.02 -51.03 -4.12
C SER A 22 0.32 -50.96 -3.39
N ASN A 23 1.02 -49.83 -3.49
CA ASN A 23 2.21 -49.53 -2.68
C ASN A 23 1.82 -49.32 -1.20
N SER A 24 1.15 -50.29 -0.58
CA SER A 24 0.72 -50.29 0.81
C SER A 24 0.87 -51.68 1.39
N PHE A 25 1.67 -51.78 2.46
CA PHE A 25 1.75 -52.99 3.27
C PHE A 25 0.58 -52.97 4.26
N HIS A 26 -0.39 -53.88 4.12
CA HIS A 26 -1.36 -54.14 5.19
C HIS A 26 -0.72 -55.13 6.17
N PRO A 27 -0.51 -54.78 7.45
CA PRO A 27 -0.04 -55.75 8.43
C PRO A 27 -1.25 -56.63 8.80
N ALA A 28 -1.47 -57.70 8.04
CA ALA A 28 -2.39 -58.77 8.44
C ALA A 28 -1.70 -59.84 9.30
N ALA A 29 -0.44 -59.63 9.70
CA ALA A 29 0.30 -60.54 10.57
C ALA A 29 0.61 -59.86 11.91
N SER A 30 0.15 -60.48 12.99
CA SER A 30 0.48 -60.10 14.36
C SER A 30 1.99 -60.15 14.58
N VAL A 31 2.58 -59.00 14.92
CA VAL A 31 3.98 -58.92 15.33
C VAL A 31 4.07 -59.40 16.78
N LYS A 32 4.37 -60.68 16.96
CA LYS A 32 4.71 -61.27 18.26
C LYS A 32 6.23 -61.27 18.41
N ALA A 33 6.76 -60.51 19.35
CA ALA A 33 8.15 -60.65 19.79
C ALA A 33 8.19 -61.55 21.02
N GLN A 34 8.99 -62.62 20.99
CA GLN A 34 9.30 -63.44 22.16
C GLN A 34 10.51 -62.84 22.88
N VAL A 35 10.34 -62.51 24.16
CA VAL A 35 11.45 -62.27 25.09
C VAL A 35 11.26 -63.27 26.23
N GLY A 36 11.94 -64.41 26.14
CA GLY A 36 11.71 -65.54 27.06
C GLY A 36 10.33 -66.20 26.87
N ASN A 37 9.72 -66.65 27.97
CA ASN A 37 8.48 -67.45 27.97
C ASN A 37 7.17 -66.64 27.94
N GLU A 38 7.23 -65.32 27.76
CA GLU A 38 6.03 -64.47 27.66
C GLU A 38 5.91 -63.84 26.26
N SER A 39 4.70 -63.92 25.69
CA SER A 39 4.34 -63.28 24.42
C SER A 39 3.61 -61.97 24.68
N ILE A 40 4.16 -60.85 24.20
CA ILE A 40 3.51 -59.53 24.26
C ILE A 40 2.95 -59.21 22.87
N ASP A 41 1.61 -59.07 22.77
CA ASP A 41 0.93 -58.61 21.55
C ASP A 41 0.99 -57.08 21.46
N PHE A 42 1.69 -56.54 20.45
CA PHE A 42 1.90 -55.11 20.25
C PHE A 42 0.67 -54.32 19.76
N ASN A 43 -0.46 -54.99 19.48
CA ASN A 43 -1.68 -54.35 18.98
C ASN A 43 -2.39 -53.44 20.00
N PHE A 44 -2.00 -53.46 21.28
CA PHE A 44 -2.69 -52.70 22.33
C PHE A 44 -2.04 -51.34 22.67
N VAL A 45 -0.86 -51.01 22.13
CA VAL A 45 -0.04 -49.88 22.64
C VAL A 45 0.08 -48.69 21.67
N TYR A 46 -0.15 -48.87 20.36
CA TYR A 46 -0.08 -47.76 19.39
C TYR A 46 -1.13 -47.88 18.27
N PRO A 47 -1.75 -46.77 17.81
CA PRO A 47 -2.57 -46.79 16.60
C PRO A 47 -1.69 -47.17 15.39
N PRO A 48 -2.26 -47.75 14.32
CA PRO A 48 -1.48 -48.26 13.19
C PRO A 48 -0.67 -47.13 12.56
N ALA A 49 0.65 -47.18 12.72
CA ALA A 49 1.58 -46.28 12.05
C ALA A 49 1.58 -46.62 10.56
N LEU A 50 1.20 -45.66 9.72
CA LEU A 50 1.25 -45.79 8.28
C LEU A 50 2.71 -45.67 7.82
N ILE A 51 3.40 -46.80 7.68
CA ILE A 51 4.79 -46.87 7.21
C ILE A 51 4.75 -46.80 5.68
N SER A 52 4.95 -45.61 5.10
CA SER A 52 5.17 -45.46 3.66
C SER A 52 6.63 -45.80 3.34
N CYS A 53 6.88 -47.03 2.87
CA CYS A 53 8.18 -47.41 2.30
C CYS A 53 8.17 -47.15 0.79
N GLY A 54 8.65 -45.98 0.37
CA GLY A 54 8.83 -45.65 -1.04
C GLY A 54 10.10 -46.28 -1.61
N ASN A 55 9.97 -47.21 -2.56
CA ASN A 55 11.09 -47.61 -3.40
C ASN A 55 11.48 -46.44 -4.31
N TYR A 56 12.57 -45.74 -3.99
CA TYR A 56 13.16 -44.73 -4.88
C TYR A 56 13.83 -45.43 -6.07
N ARG A 57 13.04 -45.79 -7.09
CA ARG A 57 13.57 -46.12 -8.43
C ARG A 57 13.49 -44.86 -9.29
N PRO A 58 14.61 -44.32 -9.79
CA PRO A 58 14.58 -43.28 -10.79
C PRO A 58 14.17 -43.94 -12.10
N ILE A 59 12.87 -43.99 -12.38
CA ILE A 59 12.41 -44.35 -13.72
C ILE A 59 12.47 -43.03 -14.52
N PRO A 60 13.41 -42.87 -15.47
CA PRO A 60 13.33 -41.75 -16.40
C PRO A 60 11.96 -41.84 -17.08
N THR A 61 11.16 -40.78 -17.01
CA THR A 61 9.84 -40.77 -17.63
C THR A 61 10.01 -40.97 -19.13
N LEU A 62 9.58 -42.11 -19.68
CA LEU A 62 9.67 -42.36 -21.13
C LEU A 62 8.68 -41.47 -21.92
N GLY A 63 7.83 -40.70 -21.22
CA GLY A 63 6.89 -39.73 -21.77
C GLY A 63 5.47 -40.30 -21.88
N PHE A 64 4.47 -39.41 -21.86
CA PHE A 64 3.05 -39.78 -21.92
C PHE A 64 2.71 -40.70 -23.10
N PHE A 65 3.36 -40.47 -24.25
CA PHE A 65 3.18 -41.26 -25.48
C PHE A 65 3.76 -42.68 -25.42
N LEU A 66 4.59 -42.99 -24.43
CA LEU A 66 5.15 -44.33 -24.21
C LEU A 66 4.42 -45.11 -23.09
N GLY A 67 3.28 -44.59 -22.62
CA GLY A 67 2.40 -45.29 -21.67
C GLY A 67 2.70 -45.02 -20.19
N ASP A 68 3.70 -44.19 -19.88
CA ASP A 68 3.97 -43.75 -18.51
C ASP A 68 3.01 -42.63 -18.10
N ASN A 69 2.42 -42.75 -16.90
CA ASN A 69 1.62 -41.66 -16.33
C ASN A 69 2.55 -40.68 -15.60
N PRO A 70 2.76 -39.45 -16.11
CA PRO A 70 3.67 -38.49 -15.51
C PRO A 70 3.25 -38.05 -14.10
N LEU A 71 1.96 -38.20 -13.76
CA LEU A 71 1.41 -37.84 -12.44
C LEU A 71 1.86 -38.79 -11.32
N LYS A 72 2.46 -39.94 -11.65
CA LYS A 72 3.06 -40.83 -10.65
C LYS A 72 4.42 -40.32 -10.14
N ASN A 73 5.06 -39.39 -10.87
CA ASN A 73 6.31 -38.79 -10.42
C ASN A 73 6.00 -37.60 -9.51
N PRO A 74 6.46 -37.59 -8.24
CA PRO A 74 6.13 -36.55 -7.27
C PRO A 74 6.56 -35.16 -7.74
N PHE A 75 7.67 -35.05 -8.47
CA PHE A 75 8.16 -33.76 -8.98
C PHE A 75 7.28 -33.22 -10.12
N THR A 76 6.86 -34.08 -11.06
CA THR A 76 6.00 -33.64 -12.17
C THR A 76 4.60 -33.28 -11.68
N LEU A 77 4.09 -34.05 -10.71
CA LEU A 77 2.83 -33.74 -10.05
C LEU A 77 2.93 -32.41 -9.27
N LEU A 78 4.04 -32.17 -8.55
CA LEU A 78 4.26 -30.89 -7.87
C LEU A 78 4.25 -29.71 -8.84
N LEU A 79 4.88 -29.81 -10.02
CA LEU A 79 4.84 -28.74 -11.03
C LEU A 79 3.41 -28.44 -11.52
N LEU A 80 2.59 -29.49 -11.66
CA LEU A 80 1.17 -29.35 -12.00
C LEU A 80 0.39 -28.69 -10.86
N GLU A 81 0.61 -29.13 -9.61
CA GLU A 81 0.01 -28.54 -8.41
C GLU A 81 0.37 -27.05 -8.28
N VAL A 82 1.65 -26.68 -8.46
CA VAL A 82 2.12 -25.28 -8.47
C VAL A 82 1.31 -24.46 -9.46
N SER A 83 1.24 -24.94 -10.70
CA SER A 83 0.55 -24.25 -11.79
C SER A 83 -0.94 -24.10 -11.50
N PHE A 84 -1.57 -25.16 -10.97
CA PHE A 84 -2.98 -25.19 -10.65
C PHE A 84 -3.33 -24.27 -9.47
N ILE A 85 -2.54 -24.28 -8.40
CA ILE A 85 -2.75 -23.44 -7.20
C ILE A 85 -2.63 -21.95 -7.56
N ILE A 86 -1.58 -21.58 -8.30
CA ILE A 86 -1.37 -20.19 -8.72
C ILE A 86 -2.46 -19.74 -9.70
N LEU A 87 -2.85 -20.59 -10.66
CA LEU A 87 -3.91 -20.26 -11.62
C LEU A 87 -5.25 -20.04 -10.91
N THR A 88 -5.62 -20.95 -10.01
CA THR A 88 -6.89 -20.89 -9.27
C THR A 88 -6.99 -19.63 -8.40
N THR A 89 -5.94 -19.34 -7.64
CA THR A 89 -5.88 -18.13 -6.79
C THR A 89 -5.92 -16.84 -7.63
N ARG A 90 -5.25 -16.81 -8.79
CA ARG A 90 -5.27 -15.65 -9.70
C ARG A 90 -6.62 -15.42 -10.36
N VAL A 91 -7.27 -16.47 -10.87
CA VAL A 91 -8.62 -16.37 -11.46
C VAL A 91 -9.59 -15.84 -10.42
N LEU A 92 -9.54 -16.37 -9.19
CA LEU A 92 -10.42 -15.94 -8.12
C LEU A 92 -10.14 -14.49 -7.69
N ARG A 93 -8.88 -14.07 -7.62
CA ARG A 93 -8.50 -12.68 -7.40
C ARG A 93 -9.04 -11.75 -8.49
N PHE A 94 -8.97 -12.17 -9.76
CA PHE A 94 -9.53 -11.41 -10.88
C PHE A 94 -11.05 -11.25 -10.75
N LEU A 95 -11.76 -12.32 -10.38
CA LEU A 95 -13.22 -12.31 -10.20
C LEU A 95 -13.68 -11.48 -8.99
N LEU A 96 -12.90 -11.47 -7.90
CA LEU A 96 -13.24 -10.73 -6.68
C LEU A 96 -12.74 -9.28 -6.67
N LYS A 97 -11.85 -8.89 -7.59
CA LYS A 97 -11.31 -7.53 -7.72
C LYS A 97 -12.41 -6.45 -7.85
N PRO A 98 -13.49 -6.62 -8.65
CA PRO A 98 -14.57 -5.64 -8.75
C PRO A 98 -15.30 -5.38 -7.42
N LEU A 99 -15.32 -6.37 -6.52
CA LEU A 99 -15.94 -6.27 -5.20
C LEU A 99 -15.03 -5.59 -4.16
N LYS A 100 -13.86 -5.06 -4.58
CA LYS A 100 -12.84 -4.45 -3.71
C LYS A 100 -12.39 -5.38 -2.58
N GLN A 101 -12.37 -6.69 -2.85
CA GLN A 101 -11.93 -7.69 -1.88
C GLN A 101 -10.40 -7.70 -1.80
N PRO A 102 -9.83 -7.76 -0.59
CA PRO A 102 -8.39 -7.84 -0.43
C PRO A 102 -7.89 -9.23 -0.85
N ARG A 103 -6.60 -9.30 -1.19
CA ARG A 103 -5.94 -10.52 -1.67
C ARG A 103 -6.12 -11.70 -0.73
N ILE A 104 -5.99 -11.48 0.58
CA ILE A 104 -6.16 -12.51 1.62
C ILE A 104 -7.47 -13.29 1.46
N VAL A 105 -8.58 -12.60 1.20
CA VAL A 105 -9.90 -13.23 1.02
C VAL A 105 -9.90 -14.12 -0.21
N SER A 106 -9.35 -13.62 -1.33
CA SER A 106 -9.26 -14.41 -2.57
C SER A 106 -8.35 -15.63 -2.44
N GLU A 107 -7.23 -15.53 -1.72
CA GLU A 107 -6.31 -16.65 -1.57
C GLU A 107 -6.83 -17.72 -0.62
N VAL A 108 -7.45 -17.32 0.51
CA VAL A 108 -8.09 -18.27 1.43
C VAL A 108 -9.22 -19.01 0.74
N ILE A 109 -10.13 -18.31 0.05
CA ILE A 109 -11.21 -18.96 -0.71
C ILE A 109 -10.62 -19.86 -1.81
N GLY A 110 -9.54 -19.44 -2.48
CA GLY A 110 -8.83 -20.28 -3.46
C GLY A 110 -8.30 -21.57 -2.85
N GLY A 111 -7.69 -21.49 -1.67
CA GLY A 111 -7.28 -22.66 -0.90
C GLY A 111 -8.46 -23.56 -0.52
N MET A 112 -9.57 -22.99 -0.04
CA MET A 112 -10.79 -23.73 0.31
C MET A 112 -11.41 -24.45 -0.90
N VAL A 113 -11.35 -23.83 -2.08
CA VAL A 113 -11.78 -24.43 -3.35
C VAL A 113 -10.95 -25.67 -3.67
N ILE A 114 -9.64 -25.59 -3.47
CA ILE A 114 -8.70 -26.71 -3.69
C ILE A 114 -8.88 -27.81 -2.63
N GLY A 115 -9.18 -27.43 -1.39
CA GLY A 115 -9.32 -28.30 -0.24
C GLY A 115 -10.49 -29.30 -0.28
N PRO A 116 -10.64 -30.13 0.77
CA PRO A 116 -11.66 -31.18 0.86
C PRO A 116 -13.10 -30.64 0.87
N SER A 117 -13.28 -29.35 1.12
CA SER A 117 -14.59 -28.70 1.14
C SER A 117 -15.26 -28.61 -0.23
N ILE A 118 -14.50 -28.48 -1.33
CA ILE A 118 -15.06 -28.30 -2.68
C ILE A 118 -14.48 -29.31 -3.68
N LEU A 119 -13.31 -29.06 -4.30
CA LEU A 119 -12.76 -29.98 -5.30
C LEU A 119 -12.19 -31.26 -4.65
N GLY A 120 -11.50 -31.11 -3.52
CA GLY A 120 -10.96 -32.23 -2.74
C GLY A 120 -12.03 -33.18 -2.17
N ARG A 121 -13.32 -32.83 -2.26
CA ARG A 121 -14.43 -33.70 -1.91
C ARG A 121 -14.52 -34.93 -2.81
N SER A 122 -14.11 -34.79 -4.07
CA SER A 122 -14.06 -35.94 -4.98
C SER A 122 -12.82 -36.76 -4.67
N GLU A 123 -13.02 -38.00 -4.21
CA GLU A 123 -11.91 -38.94 -3.94
C GLU A 123 -11.02 -39.15 -5.17
N LYS A 124 -11.60 -39.11 -6.38
CA LYS A 124 -10.84 -39.18 -7.65
C LYS A 124 -9.93 -37.98 -7.84
N PHE A 125 -10.43 -36.77 -7.57
CA PHE A 125 -9.61 -35.56 -7.69
C PHE A 125 -8.51 -35.54 -6.63
N SER A 126 -8.86 -35.81 -5.37
CA SER A 126 -7.92 -35.79 -4.24
C SER A 126 -6.81 -36.83 -4.40
N SER A 127 -7.14 -38.06 -4.83
CA SER A 127 -6.13 -39.12 -5.06
C SER A 127 -5.20 -38.85 -6.24
N ILE A 128 -5.65 -38.10 -7.26
CA ILE A 128 -4.85 -37.75 -8.44
C ILE A 128 -3.99 -36.51 -8.18
N MET A 129 -4.57 -35.44 -7.62
CA MET A 129 -3.91 -34.15 -7.47
C MET A 129 -3.22 -33.95 -6.12
N PHE A 130 -3.63 -34.63 -5.06
CA PHE A 130 -3.07 -34.48 -3.71
C PHE A 130 -2.91 -35.84 -3.01
N PRO A 131 -2.10 -36.76 -3.54
CA PRO A 131 -1.74 -37.98 -2.82
C PRO A 131 -1.00 -37.64 -1.51
N VAL A 132 -1.02 -38.56 -0.55
CA VAL A 132 -0.50 -38.33 0.83
C VAL A 132 0.95 -37.82 0.83
N ASP A 133 1.81 -38.36 -0.04
CA ASP A 133 3.21 -37.95 -0.15
C ASP A 133 3.36 -36.49 -0.64
N ASN A 134 2.52 -36.05 -1.58
CA ASN A 134 2.56 -34.68 -2.10
C ASN A 134 1.88 -33.68 -1.17
N GLN A 135 0.85 -34.08 -0.42
CA GLN A 135 0.27 -33.23 0.62
C GLN A 135 1.32 -32.80 1.65
N PHE A 136 2.26 -33.70 1.98
CA PHE A 136 3.40 -33.36 2.84
C PHE A 136 4.30 -32.30 2.19
N LEU A 137 4.60 -32.40 0.89
CA LEU A 137 5.39 -31.39 0.17
C LEU A 137 4.70 -30.02 0.14
N VAL A 138 3.42 -29.98 -0.26
CA VAL A 138 2.61 -28.75 -0.31
C VAL A 138 2.55 -28.08 1.06
N ARG A 139 2.38 -28.86 2.14
CA ARG A 139 2.38 -28.36 3.51
C ARG A 139 3.70 -27.70 3.89
N ASN A 140 4.83 -28.32 3.60
CA ASN A 140 6.14 -27.77 3.98
C ASN A 140 6.49 -26.52 3.16
N ILE A 141 6.19 -26.50 1.86
CA ILE A 141 6.34 -25.31 1.02
C ILE A 141 5.41 -24.19 1.51
N GLY A 142 4.17 -24.52 1.88
CA GLY A 142 3.21 -23.59 2.45
C GLY A 142 3.67 -22.99 3.79
N ALA A 143 4.24 -23.81 4.68
CA ALA A 143 4.84 -23.34 5.92
C ALA A 143 6.03 -22.40 5.66
N MET A 144 6.91 -22.75 4.72
CA MET A 144 8.01 -21.89 4.27
C MET A 144 7.50 -20.56 3.73
N GLY A 145 6.42 -20.55 2.95
CA GLY A 145 5.78 -19.32 2.47
C GLY A 145 5.32 -18.40 3.59
N PHE A 146 4.68 -18.95 4.64
CA PHE A 146 4.32 -18.16 5.83
C PHE A 146 5.56 -17.65 6.58
N THR A 147 6.61 -18.46 6.72
CA THR A 147 7.87 -18.04 7.36
C THR A 147 8.48 -16.83 6.64
N TYR A 148 8.57 -16.85 5.30
CA TYR A 148 9.09 -15.71 4.53
C TYR A 148 8.15 -14.51 4.55
N TYR A 149 6.83 -14.72 4.57
CA TYR A 149 5.87 -13.62 4.73
C TYR A 149 6.04 -12.91 6.08
N PHE A 150 6.20 -13.67 7.17
CA PHE A 150 6.45 -13.10 8.50
C PHE A 150 7.77 -12.36 8.55
N PHE A 151 8.81 -12.86 7.89
CA PHE A 151 10.06 -12.12 7.72
C PHE A 151 9.83 -10.77 7.03
N LEU A 152 9.14 -10.76 5.88
CA LEU A 152 8.86 -9.52 5.14
C LEU A 152 7.98 -8.56 5.94
N ALA A 153 7.03 -9.08 6.71
CA ALA A 153 6.22 -8.31 7.65
C ALA A 153 7.07 -7.66 8.75
N GLY A 154 8.03 -8.39 9.31
CA GLY A 154 8.97 -7.87 10.31
C GLY A 154 9.84 -6.76 9.74
N VAL A 155 10.40 -6.92 8.54
CA VAL A 155 11.22 -5.90 7.86
C VAL A 155 10.44 -4.60 7.61
N LYS A 156 9.15 -4.73 7.28
CA LYS A 156 8.29 -3.58 7.01
C LYS A 156 7.85 -2.85 8.28
N MET A 157 7.87 -3.51 9.44
CA MET A 157 7.35 -2.97 10.70
C MET A 157 8.29 -1.95 11.32
N ASP A 158 7.83 -0.71 11.41
CA ASP A 158 8.58 0.40 12.01
C ASP A 158 8.29 0.50 13.52
N LEU A 159 9.25 0.04 14.33
CA LEU A 159 9.18 0.12 15.80
C LEU A 159 9.38 1.54 16.33
N SER A 160 9.89 2.48 15.53
CA SER A 160 10.06 3.87 15.94
C SER A 160 8.73 4.59 16.18
N LEU A 161 7.65 4.10 15.54
CA LEU A 161 6.29 4.59 15.74
C LEU A 161 5.88 4.56 17.20
N VAL A 162 6.21 3.49 17.93
CA VAL A 162 5.89 3.31 19.37
C VAL A 162 6.47 4.45 20.22
N ARG A 163 7.68 4.93 19.88
CA ARG A 163 8.34 6.01 20.62
C ARG A 163 7.76 7.39 20.27
N LYS A 164 7.28 7.57 19.05
CA LYS A 164 6.72 8.85 18.54
C LYS A 164 5.21 9.00 18.82
N THR A 165 4.57 7.98 19.39
CA THR A 165 3.13 7.95 19.62
C THR A 165 2.67 9.00 20.65
N SER A 166 1.55 9.67 20.35
CA SER A 166 0.83 10.49 21.33
C SER A 166 0.20 9.65 22.46
N LYS A 167 0.03 10.26 23.65
CA LYS A 167 -0.65 9.63 24.79
C LYS A 167 -2.06 9.13 24.43
N LYS A 168 -2.78 9.87 23.57
CA LYS A 168 -4.11 9.51 23.06
C LYS A 168 -4.12 8.14 22.38
N GLN A 169 -3.20 7.92 21.44
CA GLN A 169 -3.05 6.66 20.70
C GLN A 169 -2.67 5.50 21.63
N LEU A 170 -1.82 5.74 22.63
CA LEU A 170 -1.47 4.73 23.63
C LEU A 170 -2.70 4.27 24.44
N TYR A 171 -3.52 5.21 24.91
CA TYR A 171 -4.75 4.86 25.63
C TYR A 171 -5.75 4.10 24.76
N ILE A 172 -5.91 4.49 23.49
CA ILE A 172 -6.76 3.77 22.53
C ILE A 172 -6.23 2.35 22.30
N ALA A 173 -4.92 2.17 22.15
CA ALA A 173 -4.31 0.85 21.96
C ALA A 173 -4.48 -0.06 23.18
N ILE A 174 -4.26 0.47 24.39
CA ILE A 174 -4.46 -0.29 25.63
C ILE A 174 -5.93 -0.68 25.79
N ALA A 175 -6.85 0.27 25.64
CA ALA A 175 -8.28 0.01 25.78
C ALA A 175 -8.81 -0.93 24.68
N GLY A 176 -8.30 -0.80 23.45
CA GLY A 176 -8.63 -1.64 22.30
C GLY A 176 -8.17 -3.10 22.42
N VAL A 177 -7.22 -3.40 23.32
CA VAL A 177 -6.81 -4.77 23.65
C VAL A 177 -7.46 -5.24 24.96
N ALA A 178 -7.45 -4.40 25.99
CA ALA A 178 -7.94 -4.75 27.31
C ALA A 178 -9.46 -5.01 27.31
N LEU A 179 -10.26 -4.18 26.64
CA LEU A 179 -11.71 -4.37 26.59
C LEU A 179 -12.10 -5.68 25.87
N PRO A 180 -11.62 -5.99 24.66
CA PRO A 180 -11.93 -7.28 24.05
C PRO A 180 -11.42 -8.46 24.88
N CYS A 181 -10.20 -8.39 25.42
CA CYS A 181 -9.66 -9.44 26.28
C CYS A 181 -10.58 -9.76 27.46
N THR A 182 -11.12 -8.76 28.17
CA THR A 182 -11.99 -8.97 29.33
C THR A 182 -13.33 -9.57 28.91
N PHE A 183 -13.99 -9.02 27.88
CA PHE A 183 -15.26 -9.54 27.39
C PHE A 183 -15.15 -10.99 26.89
N ILE A 184 -14.13 -11.29 26.08
CA ILE A 184 -13.90 -12.64 25.57
C ILE A 184 -13.63 -13.60 26.74
N SER A 185 -12.83 -13.19 27.73
CA SER A 185 -12.55 -14.02 28.90
C SER A 185 -13.79 -14.28 29.75
N ILE A 186 -14.65 -13.28 29.98
CA ILE A 186 -15.91 -13.45 30.73
C ILE A 186 -16.80 -14.49 30.05
N VAL A 187 -16.97 -14.37 28.72
CA VAL A 187 -17.78 -15.33 27.95
C VAL A 187 -17.13 -16.71 27.94
N ALA A 188 -15.82 -16.79 27.74
CA ALA A 188 -15.10 -18.07 27.74
C ALA A 188 -15.19 -18.79 29.10
N PHE A 189 -15.06 -18.07 30.22
CA PHE A 189 -15.22 -18.66 31.55
C PHE A 189 -16.65 -19.09 31.83
N SER A 190 -17.63 -18.32 31.37
CA SER A 190 -19.05 -18.67 31.51
C SER A 190 -19.41 -19.95 30.76
N LEU A 191 -18.84 -20.13 29.56
CA LEU A 191 -19.09 -21.28 28.70
C LEU A 191 -18.13 -22.46 28.96
N ARG A 192 -17.21 -22.34 29.92
CA ARG A 192 -16.17 -23.33 30.19
C ARG A 192 -16.71 -24.74 30.43
N LYS A 193 -17.90 -24.87 31.03
CA LYS A 193 -18.52 -26.17 31.33
C LYS A 193 -19.00 -26.92 30.09
N SER A 194 -19.25 -26.23 28.98
CA SER A 194 -19.68 -26.83 27.72
C SER A 194 -18.56 -26.99 26.70
N MET A 195 -17.32 -26.67 27.07
CA MET A 195 -16.14 -26.81 26.21
C MET A 195 -15.50 -28.18 26.35
N ASP A 196 -14.81 -28.62 25.30
CA ASP A 196 -13.95 -29.79 25.35
C ASP A 196 -12.83 -29.63 26.39
N LYS A 197 -12.34 -30.75 26.92
CA LYS A 197 -11.39 -30.78 28.05
C LYS A 197 -10.09 -30.00 27.77
N GLU A 198 -9.58 -30.06 26.56
CA GLU A 198 -8.37 -29.33 26.16
C GLU A 198 -8.64 -27.83 26.00
N LEU A 199 -9.78 -27.47 25.40
CA LEU A 199 -10.21 -26.10 25.22
C LEU A 199 -10.54 -25.41 26.55
N ALA A 200 -11.12 -26.15 27.51
CA ALA A 200 -11.54 -25.66 28.81
C ALA A 200 -10.39 -25.38 29.80
N ARG A 201 -9.13 -25.66 29.42
CA ARG A 201 -7.95 -25.37 30.25
C ARG A 201 -7.73 -23.86 30.33
N PHE A 202 -7.35 -23.37 31.51
CA PHE A 202 -7.09 -21.94 31.74
C PHE A 202 -6.02 -21.37 30.79
N SER A 203 -4.95 -22.12 30.53
CA SER A 203 -3.90 -21.73 29.59
C SER A 203 -4.44 -21.56 28.16
N SER A 204 -5.34 -22.46 27.75
CA SER A 204 -5.87 -22.56 26.40
C SER A 204 -6.94 -21.49 26.16
N ILE A 205 -7.81 -21.25 27.13
CA ILE A 205 -8.73 -20.10 27.14
C ILE A 205 -7.95 -18.79 27.06
N GLY A 206 -6.94 -18.60 27.92
CA GLY A 206 -6.15 -17.36 27.93
C GLY A 206 -5.40 -17.12 26.62
N PHE A 207 -4.86 -18.17 26.02
CA PHE A 207 -4.19 -18.09 24.73
C PHE A 207 -5.15 -17.72 23.59
N ILE A 208 -6.36 -18.32 23.58
CA ILE A 208 -7.41 -17.99 22.60
C ILE A 208 -7.93 -16.57 22.79
N CYS A 209 -8.23 -16.16 24.03
CA CYS A 209 -8.69 -14.81 24.34
C CYS A 209 -7.70 -13.76 23.86
N THR A 210 -6.41 -13.99 24.13
CA THR A 210 -5.34 -13.07 23.72
C THR A 210 -5.22 -13.00 22.20
N GLY A 211 -5.19 -14.13 21.50
CA GLY A 211 -5.13 -14.15 20.03
C GLY A 211 -6.36 -13.57 19.35
N LEU A 212 -7.55 -13.70 19.95
CA LEU A 212 -8.77 -13.08 19.46
C LEU A 212 -8.92 -11.60 19.85
N ALA A 213 -8.16 -11.08 20.80
CA ALA A 213 -8.22 -9.65 21.14
C ALA A 213 -7.25 -8.81 20.29
N LEU A 214 -6.04 -9.31 20.06
CA LEU A 214 -4.94 -8.52 19.50
C LEU A 214 -5.17 -8.14 18.03
N PRO A 215 -5.06 -6.84 17.66
CA PRO A 215 -4.93 -6.41 16.27
C PRO A 215 -3.49 -6.55 15.83
N LEU A 216 -3.25 -7.30 14.75
CA LEU A 216 -1.90 -7.56 14.24
C LEU A 216 -1.53 -6.59 13.12
N PHE A 217 -0.45 -5.84 13.33
CA PHE A 217 0.05 -4.83 12.40
C PHE A 217 0.32 -5.36 10.97
N PRO A 218 0.98 -6.52 10.77
CA PRO A 218 1.30 -7.00 9.42
C PRO A 218 0.09 -7.16 8.51
N VAL A 219 -1.01 -7.62 9.10
CA VAL A 219 -2.29 -7.84 8.41
C VAL A 219 -2.94 -6.50 8.10
N LEU A 220 -2.99 -5.61 9.10
CA LEU A 220 -3.58 -4.30 8.96
C LEU A 220 -2.89 -3.48 7.86
N HIS A 221 -1.56 -3.46 7.88
CA HIS A 221 -0.75 -2.82 6.86
C HIS A 221 -1.03 -3.38 5.45
N SER A 222 -1.05 -4.71 5.31
CA SER A 222 -1.27 -5.34 3.99
C SER A 222 -2.65 -5.01 3.42
N ILE A 223 -3.71 -5.01 4.24
CA ILE A 223 -5.06 -4.68 3.79
C ILE A 223 -5.20 -3.18 3.53
N LEU A 224 -4.69 -2.29 4.39
CA LEU A 224 -4.73 -0.85 4.18
C LEU A 224 -3.91 -0.41 2.94
N LYS A 225 -2.82 -1.11 2.63
CA LYS A 225 -2.04 -0.93 1.39
C LYS A 225 -2.89 -1.20 0.16
N GLU A 226 -3.66 -2.29 0.18
CA GLU A 226 -4.54 -2.66 -0.94
C GLU A 226 -5.75 -1.72 -1.09
N LEU A 227 -6.26 -1.19 0.03
CA LEU A 227 -7.35 -0.21 0.03
C LEU A 227 -6.89 1.22 -0.31
N ASN A 228 -5.58 1.46 -0.48
CA ASN A 228 -4.98 2.80 -0.65
C ASN A 228 -5.30 3.77 0.51
N LEU A 229 -5.33 3.25 1.74
CA LEU A 229 -5.63 4.00 2.96
C LEU A 229 -4.41 4.24 3.85
N LEU A 230 -3.21 3.83 3.42
CA LEU A 230 -1.99 3.96 4.23
C LEU A 230 -1.68 5.42 4.61
N SER A 231 -1.84 6.35 3.67
CA SER A 231 -1.60 7.79 3.82
C SER A 231 -2.70 8.51 4.59
N SER A 232 -3.92 7.95 4.62
CA SER A 232 -5.05 8.57 5.32
C SER A 232 -4.77 8.76 6.81
N GLU A 233 -5.29 9.84 7.40
CA GLU A 233 -5.13 10.12 8.83
C GLU A 233 -5.61 8.95 9.71
N ILE A 234 -6.75 8.34 9.35
CA ILE A 234 -7.33 7.19 10.06
C ILE A 234 -6.48 5.93 9.86
N GLY A 235 -5.95 5.71 8.65
CA GLY A 235 -5.04 4.59 8.37
C GLY A 235 -3.74 4.68 9.16
N ARG A 236 -3.11 5.85 9.17
CA ARG A 236 -1.91 6.14 9.99
C ARG A 236 -2.19 5.96 11.48
N LEU A 237 -3.34 6.44 11.96
CA LEU A 237 -3.80 6.25 13.33
C LEU A 237 -3.94 4.76 13.67
N GLY A 238 -4.62 4.00 12.81
CA GLY A 238 -4.83 2.57 12.98
C GLY A 238 -3.52 1.76 12.98
N LEU A 239 -2.59 2.09 12.08
CA LEU A 239 -1.26 1.45 12.04
C LEU A 239 -0.47 1.70 13.32
N SER A 240 -0.45 2.95 13.82
CA SER A 240 0.22 3.30 15.08
C SER A 240 -0.37 2.51 16.26
N ILE A 241 -1.71 2.45 16.36
CA ILE A 241 -2.41 1.68 17.38
C ILE A 241 -2.04 0.19 17.31
N ALA A 242 -2.03 -0.40 16.10
CA ALA A 242 -1.71 -1.81 15.92
C ALA A 242 -0.27 -2.16 16.31
N VAL A 243 0.73 -1.32 15.98
CA VAL A 243 2.13 -1.56 16.41
C VAL A 243 2.24 -1.59 17.93
N ILE A 244 1.57 -0.66 18.63
CA ILE A 244 1.57 -0.62 20.10
C ILE A 244 0.87 -1.85 20.67
N SER A 245 -0.29 -2.21 20.12
CA SER A 245 -1.02 -3.40 20.52
C SER A 245 -0.22 -4.68 20.30
N ASP A 246 0.56 -4.78 19.21
CA ASP A 246 1.45 -5.91 18.96
C ASP A 246 2.59 -5.98 19.98
N ALA A 247 3.23 -4.86 20.28
CA ALA A 247 4.30 -4.81 21.28
C ALA A 247 3.81 -5.30 22.66
N MET A 248 2.61 -4.89 23.07
CA MET A 248 1.97 -5.38 24.30
C MET A 248 1.53 -6.85 24.17
N GLY A 249 0.98 -7.21 23.01
CA GLY A 249 0.36 -8.50 22.75
C GLY A 249 1.35 -9.66 22.71
N VAL A 250 2.54 -9.46 22.13
CA VAL A 250 3.61 -10.46 22.12
C VAL A 250 3.96 -10.89 23.54
N GLY A 251 4.06 -9.96 24.49
CA GLY A 251 4.33 -10.28 25.88
C GLY A 251 3.26 -11.18 26.52
N VAL A 252 1.99 -10.84 26.30
CA VAL A 252 0.85 -11.63 26.83
C VAL A 252 0.77 -13.01 26.18
N MET A 253 0.98 -13.10 24.86
CA MET A 253 1.01 -14.39 24.14
C MET A 253 2.11 -15.31 24.66
N VAL A 254 3.32 -14.78 24.87
CA VAL A 254 4.45 -15.55 25.41
C VAL A 254 4.13 -16.13 26.79
N ILE A 255 3.44 -15.38 27.65
CA ILE A 255 3.06 -15.86 28.99
C ILE A 255 2.10 -17.05 28.89
N PHE A 256 1.06 -16.95 28.07
CA PHE A 256 0.10 -18.05 27.91
C PHE A 256 0.69 -19.25 27.16
N GLU A 257 1.59 -19.02 26.22
CA GLU A 257 2.34 -20.10 25.56
C GLU A 257 3.24 -20.84 26.56
N ALA A 258 3.98 -20.10 27.40
CA ALA A 258 4.79 -20.68 28.47
C ALA A 258 3.93 -21.49 29.44
N ALA A 259 2.75 -20.96 29.81
CA ALA A 259 1.79 -21.67 30.66
C ALA A 259 1.29 -22.97 30.01
N LYS A 260 1.02 -22.97 28.70
CA LYS A 260 0.58 -24.16 27.96
C LYS A 260 1.67 -25.23 27.92
N GLN A 261 2.92 -24.84 27.71
CA GLN A 261 4.06 -25.77 27.74
C GLN A 261 4.32 -26.33 29.15
N GLY A 262 3.93 -25.58 30.19
CA GLY A 262 4.03 -25.96 31.59
C GLY A 262 3.03 -27.00 32.09
N GLU A 263 1.97 -27.30 31.33
CA GLU A 263 0.88 -28.19 31.78
C GLU A 263 1.36 -29.63 32.07
N GLY A 264 2.49 -30.04 31.51
CA GLY A 264 3.10 -31.34 31.82
C GLY A 264 4.18 -31.29 32.89
N LYS A 265 5.04 -30.25 32.88
CA LYS A 265 6.19 -30.11 33.80
C LYS A 265 6.51 -28.62 34.02
N ALA A 266 6.51 -28.17 35.28
CA ALA A 266 6.86 -26.79 35.62
C ALA A 266 8.27 -26.39 35.16
N MET A 267 9.23 -27.34 35.15
CA MET A 267 10.57 -27.10 34.62
C MET A 267 10.59 -26.77 33.12
N ALA A 268 9.60 -27.22 32.35
CA ALA A 268 9.51 -26.89 30.92
C ALA A 268 9.25 -25.39 30.71
N VAL A 269 8.48 -24.75 31.60
CA VAL A 269 8.23 -23.29 31.57
C VAL A 269 9.54 -22.54 31.74
N VAL A 270 10.36 -22.95 32.72
CA VAL A 270 11.65 -22.30 33.00
C VAL A 270 12.59 -22.45 31.81
N TRP A 271 12.71 -23.66 31.23
CA TRP A 271 13.52 -23.89 30.04
C TRP A 271 13.04 -23.10 28.81
N TYR A 272 11.73 -22.99 28.62
CA TYR A 272 11.14 -22.17 27.57
C TYR A 272 11.49 -20.68 27.75
N LEU A 273 11.30 -20.14 28.96
CA LEU A 273 11.63 -18.73 29.25
C LEU A 273 13.13 -18.44 29.10
N ILE A 274 14.00 -19.35 29.55
CA ILE A 274 15.45 -19.21 29.34
C ILE A 274 15.77 -19.21 27.84
N SER A 275 15.22 -20.18 27.09
CA SER A 275 15.43 -20.30 25.65
C SER A 275 14.97 -19.04 24.90
N LEU A 276 13.82 -18.49 25.29
CA LEU A 276 13.30 -17.23 24.77
C LEU A 276 14.26 -16.07 25.01
N VAL A 277 14.73 -15.90 26.26
CA VAL A 277 15.68 -14.83 26.61
C VAL A 277 16.97 -14.97 25.81
N VAL A 278 17.53 -16.19 25.73
CA VAL A 278 18.73 -16.46 24.93
C VAL A 278 18.51 -16.09 23.47
N PHE A 279 17.39 -16.48 22.88
CA PHE A 279 17.07 -16.20 21.48
C PHE A 279 16.92 -14.70 21.20
N VAL A 280 16.24 -13.95 22.09
CA VAL A 280 16.08 -12.49 21.98
C VAL A 280 17.45 -11.81 22.11
N VAL A 281 18.26 -12.21 23.09
CA VAL A 281 19.61 -11.66 23.29
C VAL A 281 20.49 -11.93 22.07
N LEU A 282 20.49 -13.15 21.53
CA LEU A 282 21.21 -13.51 20.31
C LEU A 282 20.80 -12.60 19.13
N THR A 283 19.49 -12.44 18.93
CA THR A 283 18.94 -11.63 17.84
C THR A 283 19.33 -10.15 17.97
N VAL A 284 19.17 -9.58 19.17
CA VAL A 284 19.42 -8.15 19.41
C VAL A 284 20.91 -7.81 19.42
N PHE A 285 21.77 -8.65 19.98
CA PHE A 285 23.19 -8.32 20.14
C PHE A 285 24.08 -8.85 19.01
N VAL A 286 23.82 -10.05 18.48
CA VAL A 286 24.66 -10.67 17.45
C VAL A 286 24.16 -10.27 16.07
N ILE A 287 22.89 -10.58 15.76
CA ILE A 287 22.33 -10.42 14.42
C ILE A 287 22.21 -8.94 14.07
N ARG A 288 21.60 -8.12 14.93
CA ARG A 288 21.46 -6.68 14.68
C ARG A 288 22.80 -5.99 14.47
N ARG A 289 23.84 -6.38 15.21
CA ARG A 289 25.18 -5.82 15.08
C ARG A 289 25.87 -6.27 13.79
N ALA A 290 25.66 -7.50 13.35
CA ALA A 290 26.12 -7.97 12.05
C ALA A 290 25.43 -7.19 10.91
N LEU A 291 24.11 -7.00 10.99
CA LEU A 291 23.34 -6.23 10.00
C LEU A 291 23.76 -4.75 9.95
N SER A 292 23.99 -4.11 11.11
CA SER A 292 24.49 -2.73 11.17
C SER A 292 25.82 -2.57 10.43
N ARG A 293 26.74 -3.54 10.56
CA ARG A 293 28.00 -3.52 9.81
C ARG A 293 27.80 -3.65 8.31
N VAL A 294 26.84 -4.45 7.86
CA VAL A 294 26.51 -4.55 6.43
C VAL A 294 26.01 -3.20 5.91
N VAL A 295 25.20 -2.49 6.70
CA VAL A 295 24.74 -1.14 6.36
C VAL A 295 25.90 -0.16 6.29
N GLU A 296 26.82 -0.16 7.27
CA GLU A 296 28.00 0.72 7.29
C GLU A 296 28.97 0.49 6.12
N ILE A 297 29.08 -0.74 5.62
CA ILE A 297 29.93 -1.09 4.48
C ILE A 297 29.28 -0.70 3.14
N THR A 298 27.95 -0.57 3.11
CA THR A 298 27.22 -0.25 1.87
C THR A 298 27.33 1.25 1.59
N PRO A 299 27.84 1.66 0.42
CA PRO A 299 27.94 3.08 0.07
C PRO A 299 26.55 3.72 -0.08
N ASP A 300 26.42 4.96 0.39
CA ASP A 300 25.17 5.72 0.35
C ASP A 300 24.58 5.80 -1.06
N GLY A 301 23.28 5.55 -1.18
CA GLY A 301 22.53 5.63 -2.44
C GLY A 301 22.65 4.43 -3.38
N LYS A 302 23.48 3.42 -3.08
CA LYS A 302 23.56 2.19 -3.89
C LYS A 302 22.76 1.04 -3.24
N PRO A 303 22.12 0.16 -4.04
CA PRO A 303 21.48 -1.03 -3.51
C PRO A 303 22.53 -1.96 -2.90
N VAL A 304 22.11 -2.70 -1.87
CA VAL A 304 22.97 -3.69 -1.19
C VAL A 304 23.30 -4.82 -2.16
N ASP A 305 24.55 -5.31 -2.10
CA ASP A 305 25.00 -6.41 -2.94
C ASP A 305 24.13 -7.67 -2.79
N GLN A 306 23.94 -8.37 -3.91
CA GLN A 306 23.06 -9.54 -4.00
C GLN A 306 23.48 -10.66 -3.04
N ALA A 307 24.78 -10.78 -2.77
CA ALA A 307 25.30 -11.76 -1.81
C ALA A 307 24.71 -11.58 -0.40
N TYR A 308 24.56 -10.34 0.08
CA TYR A 308 23.95 -10.06 1.38
C TYR A 308 22.44 -10.36 1.39
N VAL A 309 21.73 -10.05 0.30
CA VAL A 309 20.31 -10.39 0.17
C VAL A 309 20.12 -11.91 0.30
N MET A 310 20.92 -12.70 -0.40
CA MET A 310 20.88 -14.16 -0.32
C MET A 310 21.26 -14.68 1.07
N ALA A 311 22.29 -14.11 1.71
CA ALA A 311 22.69 -14.48 3.06
C ALA A 311 21.57 -14.21 4.09
N ILE A 312 20.84 -13.10 3.96
CA ILE A 312 19.71 -12.78 4.84
C ILE A 312 18.55 -13.74 4.59
N LEU A 313 18.20 -14.04 3.33
CA LEU A 313 17.15 -15.01 3.00
C LEU A 313 17.46 -16.43 3.49
N LEU A 314 18.74 -16.82 3.52
CA LEU A 314 19.20 -18.04 4.20
C LEU A 314 19.06 -17.92 5.72
N GLY A 315 19.40 -16.76 6.27
CA GLY A 315 19.21 -16.42 7.68
C GLY A 315 17.76 -16.61 8.15
N VAL A 316 16.77 -16.36 7.30
CA VAL A 316 15.34 -16.62 7.62
C VAL A 316 15.11 -18.09 7.97
N LEU A 317 15.67 -19.01 7.19
CA LEU A 317 15.53 -20.45 7.42
C LEU A 317 16.26 -20.88 8.69
N ILE A 318 17.48 -20.37 8.90
CA ILE A 318 18.28 -20.65 10.09
C ILE A 318 17.55 -20.17 11.35
N MET A 319 16.97 -18.97 11.32
CA MET A 319 16.23 -18.40 12.44
C MET A 319 14.93 -19.13 12.72
N GLY A 320 14.22 -19.57 11.68
CA GLY A 320 13.05 -20.46 11.83
C GLY A 320 13.42 -21.79 12.48
N PHE A 321 14.51 -22.43 12.02
CA PHE A 321 15.03 -23.66 12.60
C PHE A 321 15.42 -23.50 14.08
N LEU A 322 16.15 -22.44 14.41
CA LEU A 322 16.53 -22.15 15.79
C LEU A 322 15.29 -21.91 16.66
N ALA A 323 14.30 -21.15 16.18
CA ALA A 323 13.06 -20.91 16.92
C ALA A 323 12.33 -22.23 17.25
N ASP A 324 12.18 -23.12 16.26
CA ASP A 324 11.55 -24.43 16.46
C ASP A 324 12.31 -25.29 17.50
N MET A 325 13.64 -25.30 17.40
CA MET A 325 14.52 -26.02 18.33
C MET A 325 14.34 -25.52 19.78
N PHE A 326 14.07 -24.23 19.97
CA PHE A 326 13.80 -23.62 21.27
C PHE A 326 12.32 -23.74 21.71
N GLY A 327 11.47 -24.38 20.90
CA GLY A 327 10.04 -24.56 21.19
C GLY A 327 9.19 -23.31 20.98
N ILE A 328 9.73 -22.31 20.26
CA ILE A 328 9.04 -21.10 19.82
C ILE A 328 8.43 -21.37 18.44
N ALA A 329 7.29 -20.77 18.10
CA ALA A 329 6.73 -20.89 16.77
C ALA A 329 7.72 -20.48 15.66
N ILE A 330 7.87 -21.33 14.63
CA ILE A 330 8.82 -21.15 13.50
C ILE A 330 8.73 -19.76 12.87
N ALA A 331 7.50 -19.26 12.69
CA ALA A 331 7.24 -17.96 12.09
C ALA A 331 7.79 -16.78 12.92
N ASN A 332 7.87 -16.92 14.25
CA ASN A 332 8.40 -15.87 15.13
C ASN A 332 9.90 -15.66 14.95
N GLY A 333 10.67 -16.74 14.67
CA GLY A 333 12.10 -16.62 14.41
C GLY A 333 12.39 -15.75 13.19
N ALA A 334 11.66 -16.00 12.10
CA ALA A 334 11.73 -15.21 10.87
C ALA A 334 11.25 -13.77 11.08
N PHE A 335 10.17 -13.57 11.83
CA PHE A 335 9.65 -12.25 12.17
C PHE A 335 10.65 -11.41 12.97
N TRP A 336 11.29 -11.97 14.00
CA TRP A 336 12.28 -11.25 14.82
C TRP A 336 13.56 -10.95 14.06
N LEU A 337 13.98 -11.81 13.12
CA LEU A 337 15.04 -11.47 12.17
C LEU A 337 14.65 -10.24 11.33
N GLY A 338 13.41 -10.21 10.84
CA GLY A 338 12.88 -9.06 10.10
C GLY A 338 12.89 -7.77 10.92
N LEU A 339 12.46 -7.82 12.18
CA LEU A 339 12.48 -6.67 13.09
C LEU A 339 13.90 -6.18 13.45
N ALA A 340 14.90 -7.04 13.36
CA ALA A 340 16.30 -6.67 13.60
C ALA A 340 16.90 -5.87 12.42
N ILE A 341 16.31 -5.99 11.23
CA ILE A 341 16.71 -5.25 10.03
C ILE A 341 16.13 -3.83 10.12
N PRO A 342 16.93 -2.77 9.93
CA PRO A 342 16.42 -1.41 9.91
C PRO A 342 15.41 -1.24 8.77
N ASP A 343 14.29 -0.62 9.10
CA ASP A 343 13.20 -0.35 8.18
C ASP A 343 13.61 0.78 7.20
N GLY A 344 13.58 0.49 5.90
CA GLY A 344 13.92 1.42 4.82
C GLY A 344 15.32 1.23 4.19
N PRO A 345 15.77 2.20 3.37
CA PRO A 345 17.04 2.10 2.64
C PRO A 345 18.28 2.20 3.55
N PRO A 346 19.40 1.58 3.15
CA PRO A 346 19.57 0.82 1.90
C PRO A 346 19.12 -0.66 2.00
N LEU A 347 19.03 -1.24 3.19
CA LEU A 347 18.92 -2.70 3.36
C LEU A 347 17.48 -3.24 3.29
N GLY A 348 16.57 -2.70 4.09
CA GLY A 348 15.18 -3.16 4.17
C GLY A 348 14.41 -2.92 2.86
N SER A 349 14.65 -1.79 2.20
CA SER A 349 14.05 -1.46 0.90
C SER A 349 14.50 -2.42 -0.20
N THR A 350 15.81 -2.64 -0.36
CA THR A 350 16.37 -3.56 -1.36
C THR A 350 15.82 -4.97 -1.17
N LEU A 351 15.78 -5.44 0.08
CA LEU A 351 15.30 -6.78 0.41
C LEU A 351 13.82 -6.96 0.06
N VAL A 352 12.97 -5.98 0.41
CA VAL A 352 11.54 -6.01 0.10
C VAL A 352 11.33 -5.96 -1.41
N GLU A 353 11.97 -5.04 -2.12
CA GLU A 353 11.85 -4.90 -3.58
C GLU A 353 12.22 -6.19 -4.33
N ARG A 354 13.30 -6.87 -3.90
CA ARG A 354 13.80 -8.08 -4.58
C ARG A 354 13.02 -9.35 -4.22
N SER A 355 12.43 -9.43 -3.03
CA SER A 355 11.83 -10.68 -2.53
C SER A 355 10.30 -10.67 -2.47
N GLU A 356 9.65 -9.51 -2.37
CA GLU A 356 8.20 -9.39 -2.17
C GLU A 356 7.41 -10.10 -3.27
N THR A 357 7.78 -9.93 -4.54
CA THR A 357 7.06 -10.57 -5.65
C THR A 357 7.15 -12.09 -5.58
N VAL A 358 8.32 -12.67 -5.28
CA VAL A 358 8.48 -14.13 -5.22
C VAL A 358 7.72 -14.69 -4.02
N ILE A 359 7.88 -14.09 -2.84
CA ILE A 359 7.23 -14.54 -1.61
C ILE A 359 5.71 -14.46 -1.76
N LEU A 360 5.19 -13.31 -2.20
CA LEU A 360 3.76 -13.12 -2.31
C LEU A 360 3.18 -13.87 -3.52
N GLU A 361 3.72 -13.76 -4.73
CA GLU A 361 3.06 -14.32 -5.93
C GLU A 361 3.34 -15.81 -6.15
N VAL A 362 4.40 -16.37 -5.56
CA VAL A 362 4.76 -17.79 -5.73
C VAL A 362 4.58 -18.60 -4.45
N LEU A 363 5.12 -18.16 -3.32
CA LEU A 363 5.08 -18.95 -2.08
C LEU A 363 3.75 -18.85 -1.32
N MET A 364 3.17 -17.66 -1.16
CA MET A 364 1.92 -17.49 -0.41
C MET A 364 0.72 -18.31 -0.94
N PRO A 365 0.53 -18.50 -2.27
CA PRO A 365 -0.50 -19.39 -2.78
C PRO A 365 -0.41 -20.82 -2.22
N PHE A 366 0.80 -21.36 -2.01
CA PHE A 366 0.99 -22.65 -1.33
C PHE A 366 0.57 -22.59 0.13
N SER A 367 0.89 -21.50 0.82
CA SER A 367 0.48 -21.32 2.22
C SER A 367 -1.04 -21.38 2.36
N PHE A 368 -1.77 -20.78 1.43
CA PHE A 368 -3.24 -20.84 1.45
C PHE A 368 -3.83 -22.15 0.92
N ALA A 369 -3.20 -22.81 -0.04
CA ALA A 369 -3.54 -24.19 -0.39
C ALA A 369 -3.38 -25.11 0.82
N PHE A 370 -2.26 -24.99 1.55
CA PHE A 370 -2.02 -25.70 2.81
C PHE A 370 -3.11 -25.45 3.84
N VAL A 371 -3.50 -24.19 4.05
CA VAL A 371 -4.65 -23.84 4.93
C VAL A 371 -5.92 -24.49 4.42
N GLY A 372 -6.20 -24.38 3.12
CA GLY A 372 -7.38 -24.95 2.46
C GLY A 372 -7.51 -26.45 2.61
N LEU A 373 -6.40 -27.20 2.56
CA LEU A 373 -6.38 -28.65 2.80
C LEU A 373 -6.84 -29.04 4.22
N TYR A 374 -6.68 -28.15 5.20
CA TYR A 374 -7.20 -28.33 6.56
C TYR A 374 -8.63 -27.83 6.75
N VAL A 375 -9.19 -27.06 5.81
CA VAL A 375 -10.56 -26.57 5.90
C VAL A 375 -11.53 -27.64 5.39
N ASP A 376 -12.29 -28.23 6.31
CA ASP A 376 -13.31 -29.25 6.02
C ASP A 376 -14.67 -28.87 6.60
N VAL A 377 -15.52 -28.30 5.75
CA VAL A 377 -16.88 -27.88 6.10
C VAL A 377 -17.77 -29.08 6.47
N ASN A 378 -17.52 -30.27 5.92
CA ASN A 378 -18.31 -31.45 6.26
C ASN A 378 -17.95 -31.96 7.66
N ALA A 379 -16.65 -32.00 7.99
CA ALA A 379 -16.19 -32.32 9.34
C ALA A 379 -16.76 -31.33 10.37
N MET A 380 -16.78 -30.03 10.05
CA MET A 380 -17.42 -28.99 10.87
C MET A 380 -18.92 -29.24 11.05
N SER A 381 -19.65 -29.56 9.98
CA SER A 381 -21.07 -29.87 10.05
C SER A 381 -21.36 -31.13 10.87
N SER A 382 -20.46 -32.13 10.82
CA SER A 382 -20.63 -33.41 11.51
C SER A 382 -20.35 -33.30 13.02
N ALA A 383 -19.42 -32.44 13.43
CA ALA A 383 -19.13 -32.18 14.84
C ALA A 383 -20.31 -31.54 15.60
N GLY A 384 -21.21 -30.88 14.87
CA GLY A 384 -22.44 -30.29 15.42
C GLY A 384 -22.19 -29.04 16.28
N TRP A 385 -23.27 -28.29 16.53
CA TRP A 385 -23.21 -27.04 17.30
C TRP A 385 -22.97 -27.24 18.80
N SER A 386 -23.13 -28.46 19.32
CA SER A 386 -22.91 -28.77 20.74
C SER A 386 -21.45 -28.60 21.17
N GLY A 387 -20.48 -29.03 20.34
CA GLY A 387 -19.05 -28.86 20.59
C GLY A 387 -18.49 -27.52 20.07
N LEU A 388 -19.01 -27.03 18.94
CA LEU A 388 -18.53 -25.81 18.28
C LEU A 388 -19.16 -24.51 18.81
N GLY A 389 -20.34 -24.59 19.44
CA GLY A 389 -21.08 -23.44 19.96
C GLY A 389 -20.27 -22.52 20.88
N PRO A 390 -19.50 -23.04 21.86
CA PRO A 390 -18.66 -22.21 22.72
C PRO A 390 -17.57 -21.46 21.95
N LEU A 391 -16.89 -22.14 21.03
CA LEU A 391 -15.83 -21.53 20.22
C LEU A 391 -16.41 -20.44 19.28
N PHE A 392 -17.58 -20.70 18.70
CA PHE A 392 -18.31 -19.70 17.89
C PHE A 392 -18.68 -18.48 18.73
N ALA A 393 -19.23 -18.67 19.93
CA ALA A 393 -19.62 -17.58 20.82
C ALA A 393 -18.43 -16.72 21.26
N ILE A 394 -17.30 -17.34 21.61
CA ILE A 394 -16.05 -16.63 21.94
C ILE A 394 -15.57 -15.82 20.74
N THR A 395 -15.54 -16.44 19.56
CA THR A 395 -15.07 -15.80 18.32
C THR A 395 -15.93 -14.60 17.94
N MET A 396 -17.26 -14.75 17.98
CA MET A 396 -18.20 -13.65 17.73
C MET A 396 -18.09 -12.54 18.77
N THR A 397 -17.95 -12.90 20.04
CA THR A 397 -17.67 -11.93 21.11
C THR A 397 -16.39 -11.16 20.82
N GLY A 398 -15.34 -11.80 20.31
CA GLY A 398 -14.09 -11.13 19.96
C GLY A 398 -14.26 -10.09 18.86
N TYR A 399 -15.04 -10.38 17.82
CA TYR A 399 -15.33 -9.41 16.76
C TYR A 399 -16.18 -8.24 17.26
N VAL A 400 -17.28 -8.53 17.97
CA VAL A 400 -18.23 -7.51 18.45
C VAL A 400 -17.61 -6.62 19.52
N SER A 401 -16.94 -7.22 20.51
CA SER A 401 -16.29 -6.46 21.59
C SER A 401 -15.17 -5.57 21.07
N LYS A 402 -14.44 -6.01 20.04
CA LYS A 402 -13.42 -5.18 19.39
C LYS A 402 -14.03 -4.00 18.64
N PHE A 403 -15.06 -4.24 17.83
CA PHE A 403 -15.79 -3.16 17.15
C PHE A 403 -16.31 -2.11 18.13
N LEU A 404 -17.05 -2.56 19.14
CA LEU A 404 -17.66 -1.66 20.12
C LEU A 404 -16.61 -1.00 21.01
N GLY A 405 -15.58 -1.73 21.43
CA GLY A 405 -14.49 -1.21 22.25
C GLY A 405 -13.72 -0.10 21.54
N THR A 406 -13.40 -0.27 20.26
CA THR A 406 -12.73 0.77 19.47
C THR A 406 -13.66 1.96 19.19
N LEU A 407 -14.95 1.71 18.96
CA LEU A 407 -15.92 2.77 18.70
C LEU A 407 -16.12 3.64 19.94
N ILE A 408 -16.34 3.03 21.11
CA ILE A 408 -16.52 3.75 22.39
C ILE A 408 -15.25 4.54 22.75
N THR A 409 -14.07 3.93 22.62
CA THR A 409 -12.81 4.61 22.91
C THR A 409 -12.55 5.76 21.93
N SER A 410 -12.83 5.58 20.63
CA SER A 410 -12.72 6.65 19.65
C SER A 410 -13.64 7.84 19.95
N ALA A 411 -14.87 7.58 20.40
CA ALA A 411 -15.84 8.60 20.77
C ALA A 411 -15.43 9.36 22.06
N PHE A 412 -14.89 8.65 23.06
CA PHE A 412 -14.36 9.26 24.29
C PHE A 412 -13.21 10.24 24.01
N PHE A 413 -12.47 9.96 22.94
CA PHE A 413 -11.33 10.76 22.48
C PHE A 413 -11.69 11.78 21.38
N GLU A 414 -12.98 12.12 21.27
CA GLU A 414 -13.54 13.18 20.41
C GLU A 414 -13.22 13.02 18.92
N LEU A 415 -13.09 11.78 18.44
CA LEU A 415 -13.04 11.53 16.99
C LEU A 415 -14.45 11.69 16.39
N PRO A 416 -14.58 12.25 15.18
CA PRO A 416 -15.86 12.27 14.47
C PRO A 416 -16.44 10.85 14.38
N ILE A 417 -17.75 10.70 14.62
CA ILE A 417 -18.41 9.37 14.69
C ILE A 417 -18.12 8.53 13.44
N ARG A 418 -18.11 9.15 12.26
CA ARG A 418 -17.77 8.48 10.99
C ARG A 418 -16.36 7.89 11.01
N ASP A 419 -15.39 8.67 11.48
CA ASP A 419 -13.98 8.26 11.55
C ASP A 419 -13.78 7.19 12.62
N GLY A 420 -14.51 7.28 13.73
CA GLY A 420 -14.56 6.24 14.76
C GLY A 420 -15.13 4.92 14.25
N VAL A 421 -16.19 4.95 13.43
CA VAL A 421 -16.75 3.74 12.79
C VAL A 421 -15.76 3.14 11.79
N VAL A 422 -15.12 3.96 10.95
CA VAL A 422 -14.11 3.50 9.98
C VAL A 422 -12.91 2.87 10.71
N LEU A 423 -12.39 3.54 11.74
CA LEU A 423 -11.31 3.00 12.58
C LEU A 423 -11.70 1.68 13.22
N SER A 424 -12.95 1.55 13.66
CA SER A 424 -13.46 0.31 14.26
C SER A 424 -13.50 -0.84 13.26
N PHE A 425 -13.94 -0.62 12.02
CA PHE A 425 -13.85 -1.64 10.98
C PHE A 425 -12.39 -2.00 10.66
N ILE A 426 -11.51 -1.00 10.59
CA ILE A 426 -10.07 -1.20 10.35
C ILE A 426 -9.46 -2.11 11.44
N MET A 427 -9.78 -1.88 12.71
CA MET A 427 -9.25 -2.69 13.83
C MET A 427 -9.73 -4.14 13.88
N ILE A 428 -10.79 -4.49 13.14
CA ILE A 428 -11.30 -5.87 13.10
C ILE A 428 -10.81 -6.63 11.87
N LEU A 429 -10.08 -5.98 10.98
CA LEU A 429 -9.43 -6.68 9.88
C LEU A 429 -8.48 -7.75 10.44
N ARG A 430 -8.65 -8.98 9.93
CA ARG A 430 -7.89 -10.19 10.26
C ARG A 430 -7.29 -10.75 8.97
N GLY A 431 -6.30 -11.63 9.06
CA GLY A 431 -5.70 -12.19 7.85
C GLY A 431 -4.64 -13.24 8.10
N GLN A 432 -3.51 -13.10 7.41
CA GLN A 432 -2.45 -14.10 7.30
C GLN A 432 -1.95 -14.56 8.66
N VAL A 433 -1.69 -13.61 9.56
CA VAL A 433 -1.03 -13.87 10.83
C VAL A 433 -1.93 -14.66 11.77
N GLU A 434 -3.22 -14.33 11.83
CA GLU A 434 -4.18 -15.06 12.66
C GLU A 434 -4.41 -16.49 12.18
N ILE A 435 -4.39 -16.74 10.86
CA ILE A 435 -4.48 -18.10 10.33
C ILE A 435 -3.28 -18.94 10.80
N VAL A 436 -2.07 -18.36 10.83
CA VAL A 436 -0.88 -19.03 11.38
C VAL A 436 -1.02 -19.29 12.88
N VAL A 437 -1.62 -18.36 13.64
CA VAL A 437 -1.93 -18.60 15.06
C VAL A 437 -2.92 -19.76 15.22
N PHE A 438 -3.92 -19.90 14.34
CA PHE A 438 -4.86 -21.02 14.39
C PHE A 438 -4.21 -22.36 14.02
N LEU A 439 -3.30 -22.36 13.05
CA LEU A 439 -2.47 -23.53 12.73
C LEU A 439 -1.63 -23.94 13.96
N HIS A 440 -1.02 -22.96 14.63
CA HIS A 440 -0.27 -23.20 15.85
C HIS A 440 -1.15 -23.77 16.99
N TRP A 441 -2.40 -23.33 17.09
CA TRP A 441 -3.37 -23.90 18.04
C TRP A 441 -3.74 -25.35 17.72
N MET A 442 -3.83 -25.72 16.44
CA MET A 442 -3.99 -27.12 16.03
C MET A 442 -2.75 -27.96 16.38
N ASP A 443 -1.55 -27.44 16.13
CA ASP A 443 -0.30 -28.15 16.44
C ASP A 443 -0.15 -28.41 17.95
N LYS A 444 -0.59 -27.46 18.79
CA LYS A 444 -0.66 -27.60 20.25
C LYS A 444 -1.90 -28.37 20.73
N LYS A 445 -2.72 -28.90 19.83
CA LYS A 445 -3.96 -29.66 20.09
C LYS A 445 -4.98 -28.91 20.96
N ILE A 446 -5.01 -27.58 20.84
CA ILE A 446 -5.99 -26.73 21.52
C ILE A 446 -7.32 -26.74 20.76
N ILE A 447 -7.25 -26.75 19.43
CA ILE A 447 -8.41 -26.77 18.53
C ILE A 447 -8.24 -27.91 17.53
N GLU A 448 -9.33 -28.58 17.19
CA GLU A 448 -9.37 -29.63 16.18
C GLU A 448 -9.79 -29.07 14.80
N VAL A 449 -9.72 -29.90 13.75
CA VAL A 449 -10.07 -29.53 12.36
C VAL A 449 -11.44 -28.85 12.23
N PRO A 450 -12.53 -29.31 12.89
CA PRO A 450 -13.82 -28.62 12.89
C PRO A 450 -13.76 -27.17 13.41
N GLY A 451 -13.02 -26.94 14.49
CA GLY A 451 -12.86 -25.61 15.09
C GLY A 451 -11.97 -24.71 14.25
N PHE A 452 -10.89 -25.24 13.67
CA PHE A 452 -10.03 -24.50 12.73
C PHE A 452 -10.83 -24.02 11.52
N THR A 453 -11.63 -24.91 10.92
CA THR A 453 -12.53 -24.60 9.80
C THR A 453 -13.48 -23.44 10.15
N LEU A 454 -14.12 -23.51 11.31
CA LEU A 454 -15.02 -22.46 11.81
C LEU A 454 -14.32 -21.09 11.90
N MET A 455 -13.11 -21.07 12.47
CA MET A 455 -12.37 -19.82 12.67
C MET A 455 -11.86 -19.19 11.36
N VAL A 456 -11.38 -20.02 10.42
CA VAL A 456 -10.96 -19.55 9.08
C VAL A 456 -12.15 -18.98 8.30
N LEU A 457 -13.30 -19.65 8.36
CA LEU A 457 -14.55 -19.14 7.79
C LEU A 457 -14.96 -17.80 8.42
N ALA A 458 -14.89 -17.69 9.75
CA ALA A 458 -15.24 -16.47 10.46
C ALA A 458 -14.33 -15.30 10.06
N ILE A 459 -13.00 -15.48 10.04
CA ILE A 459 -12.05 -14.46 9.56
C ILE A 459 -12.38 -14.03 8.14
N THR A 460 -12.57 -14.99 7.24
CA THR A 460 -12.82 -14.71 5.82
C THR A 460 -14.12 -13.95 5.63
N SER A 461 -15.19 -14.35 6.32
CA SER A 461 -16.49 -13.65 6.25
C SER A 461 -16.41 -12.22 6.79
N TRP A 462 -15.76 -12.02 7.95
CA TRP A 462 -15.77 -10.72 8.59
C TRP A 462 -14.88 -9.72 7.84
N THR A 463 -13.73 -10.17 7.36
CA THR A 463 -12.84 -9.36 6.52
C THR A 463 -13.50 -9.01 5.19
N ALA A 464 -14.13 -9.98 4.53
CA ALA A 464 -14.83 -9.75 3.27
C ALA A 464 -16.00 -8.78 3.39
N ILE A 465 -16.64 -8.70 4.57
CA ILE A 465 -17.66 -7.71 4.88
C ILE A 465 -17.02 -6.36 5.24
N ALA A 466 -16.02 -6.33 6.11
CA ALA A 466 -15.43 -5.08 6.60
C ALA A 466 -14.79 -4.22 5.48
N THR A 467 -14.08 -4.83 4.53
CA THR A 467 -13.39 -4.09 3.46
C THR A 467 -14.29 -3.24 2.55
N PRO A 468 -15.40 -3.76 1.96
CA PRO A 468 -16.30 -2.91 1.18
C PRO A 468 -16.97 -1.83 2.03
N PHE A 469 -17.32 -2.12 3.29
CA PHE A 469 -17.85 -1.11 4.20
C PHE A 469 -16.86 0.03 4.43
N ILE A 470 -15.58 -0.26 4.69
CA ILE A 470 -14.54 0.76 4.81
C ILE A 470 -14.46 1.60 3.53
N SER A 471 -14.46 0.97 2.35
CA SER A 471 -14.38 1.70 1.09
C SER A 471 -15.62 2.55 0.77
N ILE A 472 -16.79 2.20 1.29
CA ILE A 472 -18.03 2.99 1.11
C ILE A 472 -18.08 4.13 2.13
N LEU A 473 -17.72 3.85 3.38
CA LEU A 473 -17.78 4.83 4.46
C LEU A 473 -16.65 5.84 4.39
N TYR A 474 -15.49 5.48 3.86
CA TYR A 474 -14.34 6.37 3.73
C TYR A 474 -14.04 6.64 2.26
N ASP A 475 -14.20 7.90 1.88
CA ASP A 475 -13.79 8.39 0.57
C ASP A 475 -12.50 9.19 0.76
N PRO A 476 -11.35 8.66 0.30
CA PRO A 476 -10.06 9.31 0.52
C PRO A 476 -9.97 10.68 -0.16
N THR A 477 -10.87 11.01 -1.11
CA THR A 477 -10.81 12.26 -1.88
C THR A 477 -11.64 13.41 -1.28
N ARG A 478 -12.48 13.12 -0.28
CA ARG A 478 -13.36 14.13 0.34
C ARG A 478 -12.68 15.21 1.18
N PRO A 479 -11.58 14.96 1.92
CA PRO A 479 -10.96 16.00 2.76
C PRO A 479 -10.49 17.21 1.93
N TYR A 480 -10.19 17.00 0.65
CA TYR A 480 -9.62 18.01 -0.25
C TYR A 480 -10.65 18.93 -0.92
N GLN A 481 -11.95 18.68 -0.75
CA GLN A 481 -12.99 19.47 -1.41
C GLN A 481 -13.17 20.83 -0.70
N VAL A 482 -12.35 21.80 -1.11
CA VAL A 482 -12.44 23.18 -0.61
C VAL A 482 -13.58 23.90 -1.33
N HIS A 483 -14.55 24.40 -0.57
CA HIS A 483 -15.68 25.17 -1.10
C HIS A 483 -15.31 26.62 -1.39
N LYS A 484 -14.19 27.11 -0.84
CA LYS A 484 -13.63 28.45 -1.08
C LYS A 484 -12.60 28.39 -2.21
N ARG A 485 -12.73 29.29 -3.20
CA ARG A 485 -11.72 29.46 -4.26
C ARG A 485 -10.37 29.87 -3.66
N ARG A 486 -9.31 29.21 -4.12
CA ARG A 486 -7.89 29.41 -3.82
C ARG A 486 -7.13 29.36 -5.14
N THR A 487 -7.24 30.45 -5.87
CA THR A 487 -6.68 30.63 -7.22
C THR A 487 -5.92 31.95 -7.24
N ILE A 488 -4.87 32.03 -8.04
CA ILE A 488 -4.08 33.25 -8.29
C ILE A 488 -5.00 34.40 -8.72
N GLN A 489 -5.94 34.16 -9.64
CA GLN A 489 -6.86 35.21 -10.12
C GLN A 489 -7.69 35.85 -9.00
N HIS A 490 -8.10 35.06 -8.01
CA HIS A 490 -8.99 35.52 -6.92
C HIS A 490 -8.22 35.84 -5.62
N THR A 491 -6.89 35.85 -5.68
CA THR A 491 -6.02 36.21 -4.55
C THR A 491 -5.39 37.57 -4.89
N PRO A 492 -5.91 38.69 -4.32
CA PRO A 492 -5.45 40.01 -4.71
C PRO A 492 -3.97 40.20 -4.32
N PRO A 493 -3.15 40.78 -5.21
CA PRO A 493 -1.71 40.94 -4.99
C PRO A 493 -1.38 41.91 -3.85
N GLU A 494 -2.28 42.82 -3.47
CA GLU A 494 -1.97 43.89 -2.50
C GLU A 494 -2.13 43.47 -1.03
N ASP A 495 -2.81 42.34 -0.74
CA ASP A 495 -3.22 41.97 0.62
C ASP A 495 -2.76 40.57 1.08
N SER A 496 -2.02 39.82 0.24
CA SER A 496 -1.63 38.44 0.61
C SER A 496 -0.36 37.92 -0.06
N GLU A 497 0.42 37.18 0.74
CA GLU A 497 1.56 36.36 0.31
C GLU A 497 1.12 35.25 -0.65
N LEU A 498 1.95 34.94 -1.65
CA LEU A 498 1.69 33.84 -2.58
C LEU A 498 2.28 32.54 -2.01
N ARG A 499 1.40 31.58 -1.72
CA ARG A 499 1.76 30.30 -1.09
C ARG A 499 1.90 29.20 -2.15
N ILE A 500 3.12 28.77 -2.43
CA ILE A 500 3.41 27.81 -3.51
C ILE A 500 3.85 26.47 -2.91
N LEU A 501 3.19 25.37 -3.28
CA LEU A 501 3.64 24.01 -2.98
C LEU A 501 4.46 23.49 -4.16
N LEU A 502 5.73 23.15 -3.93
CA LEU A 502 6.65 22.73 -4.97
C LEU A 502 6.91 21.23 -4.87
N CYS A 503 6.50 20.44 -5.85
CA CYS A 503 6.73 18.99 -5.83
C CYS A 503 8.08 18.65 -6.46
N ILE A 504 8.95 17.97 -5.70
CA ILE A 504 10.31 17.60 -6.15
C ILE A 504 10.43 16.08 -6.09
N TYR A 505 10.63 15.44 -7.24
CA TYR A 505 10.89 13.99 -7.31
C TYR A 505 12.39 13.69 -7.28
N ASP A 506 13.18 14.43 -8.08
CA ASP A 506 14.63 14.23 -8.25
C ASP A 506 15.41 15.53 -8.05
N GLU A 507 16.72 15.41 -7.78
CA GLU A 507 17.63 16.56 -7.68
C GLU A 507 17.61 17.40 -8.97
N ASP A 508 17.53 16.74 -10.13
CA ASP A 508 17.51 17.35 -11.46
C ASP A 508 16.37 18.34 -11.68
N SER A 509 15.18 18.02 -11.16
CA SER A 509 13.99 18.87 -11.25
C SER A 509 14.10 20.14 -10.39
N THR A 510 14.97 20.13 -9.38
CA THR A 510 15.08 21.22 -8.40
C THR A 510 15.55 22.52 -9.06
N ALA A 511 16.53 22.43 -9.97
CA ALA A 511 17.08 23.61 -10.65
C ALA A 511 16.03 24.32 -11.52
N ALA A 512 15.27 23.57 -12.33
CA ALA A 512 14.22 24.13 -13.18
C ALA A 512 13.13 24.85 -12.38
N LEU A 513 12.78 24.28 -11.23
CA LEU A 513 11.78 24.82 -10.32
C LEU A 513 12.25 26.09 -9.62
N ILE A 514 13.50 26.15 -9.15
CA ILE A 514 14.09 27.37 -8.58
C ILE A 514 14.11 28.49 -9.62
N ASN A 515 14.45 28.17 -10.87
CA ASN A 515 14.50 29.16 -11.95
C ASN A 515 13.11 29.73 -12.26
N LEU A 516 12.07 28.90 -12.27
CA LEU A 516 10.69 29.35 -12.41
C LEU A 516 10.29 30.31 -11.26
N LEU A 517 10.69 29.99 -10.02
CA LEU A 517 10.42 30.83 -8.84
C LEU A 517 11.15 32.17 -8.92
N GLU A 518 12.37 32.20 -9.44
CA GLU A 518 13.13 33.43 -9.63
C GLU A 518 12.49 34.36 -10.68
N ILE A 519 12.03 33.77 -11.80
CA ILE A 519 11.35 34.50 -12.88
C ILE A 519 9.99 35.05 -12.40
N SER A 520 9.33 34.37 -11.45
CA SER A 520 8.03 34.76 -10.89
C SER A 520 8.02 36.07 -10.07
N ASN A 521 9.17 36.74 -9.92
CA ASN A 521 9.33 38.07 -9.33
C ASN A 521 8.78 38.23 -7.90
N PRO A 522 9.34 37.53 -6.89
CA PRO A 522 8.99 37.78 -5.50
C PRO A 522 9.43 39.19 -5.08
N THR A 523 8.52 39.96 -4.49
CA THR A 523 8.79 41.34 -4.01
C THR A 523 8.43 41.48 -2.53
N LEU A 524 8.95 42.51 -1.85
CA LEU A 524 8.58 42.81 -0.46
C LEU A 524 7.08 43.08 -0.27
N SER A 525 6.42 43.61 -1.30
CA SER A 525 4.96 43.81 -1.29
C SER A 525 4.17 42.53 -1.52
N THR A 526 4.75 41.54 -2.23
CA THR A 526 4.10 40.28 -2.57
C THR A 526 5.04 39.09 -2.31
N PRO A 527 5.36 38.82 -1.04
CA PRO A 527 6.35 37.80 -0.70
C PRO A 527 5.86 36.39 -1.06
N PHE A 528 6.80 35.48 -1.26
CA PHE A 528 6.52 34.07 -1.51
C PHE A 528 6.74 33.25 -0.24
N VAL A 529 5.76 32.40 0.04
CA VAL A 529 5.93 31.32 1.02
C VAL A 529 5.93 30.01 0.26
N ILE A 530 7.08 29.35 0.23
CA ILE A 530 7.33 28.17 -0.59
C ILE A 530 7.39 26.95 0.32
N PHE A 531 6.61 25.94 -0.03
CA PHE A 531 6.57 24.65 0.64
C PHE A 531 7.17 23.60 -0.32
N PRO A 532 8.50 23.42 -0.36
CA PRO A 532 9.08 22.35 -1.16
C PRO A 532 8.80 20.99 -0.52
N LEU A 533 8.14 20.11 -1.27
CA LEU A 533 7.78 18.76 -0.89
C LEU A 533 8.58 17.77 -1.74
N ARG A 534 9.59 17.14 -1.12
CA ARG A 534 10.31 16.02 -1.73
C ARG A 534 9.46 14.76 -1.65
N LEU A 535 9.21 14.13 -2.79
CA LEU A 535 8.39 12.92 -2.92
C LEU A 535 9.31 11.72 -3.14
N ILE A 536 9.25 10.74 -2.23
CA ILE A 536 10.06 9.51 -2.29
C ILE A 536 9.09 8.32 -2.24
N ASP A 537 9.23 7.38 -3.16
CA ASP A 537 8.39 6.17 -3.14
C ASP A 537 8.69 5.31 -1.90
N LEU A 538 7.62 4.85 -1.24
CA LEU A 538 7.73 4.03 -0.04
C LEU A 538 8.09 2.60 -0.42
N VAL A 539 9.40 2.33 -0.47
CA VAL A 539 9.96 0.99 -0.69
C VAL A 539 10.57 0.46 0.61
N GLY A 540 10.06 -0.67 1.11
CA GLY A 540 10.58 -1.37 2.28
C GLY A 540 9.97 -1.02 3.63
N ARG A 541 9.48 0.21 3.83
CA ARG A 541 8.74 0.60 5.05
C ARG A 541 7.24 0.37 4.91
N ALA A 542 6.56 0.13 6.03
CA ALA A 542 5.09 0.01 6.07
C ALA A 542 4.35 1.33 6.30
N SER A 543 4.94 2.27 7.04
CA SER A 543 4.30 3.52 7.41
C SER A 543 4.71 4.65 6.46
N PRO A 544 3.75 5.39 5.86
CA PRO A 544 4.07 6.64 5.22
C PRO A 544 4.52 7.67 6.25
N VAL A 545 5.52 8.46 5.88
CA VAL A 545 6.09 9.49 6.76
C VAL A 545 6.11 10.83 6.04
N LEU A 546 5.50 11.83 6.67
CA LEU A 546 5.66 13.23 6.30
C LEU A 546 6.59 13.88 7.33
N ILE A 547 7.73 14.38 6.86
CA ILE A 547 8.76 15.02 7.66
C ILE A 547 8.68 16.54 7.45
N ASP A 548 8.56 17.27 8.56
CA ASP A 548 8.63 18.73 8.64
C ASP A 548 10.03 19.09 9.15
N HIS A 549 10.88 19.59 8.25
CA HIS A 549 12.30 19.82 8.57
C HIS A 549 12.55 21.03 9.46
N GLU A 550 11.54 21.85 9.75
CA GLU A 550 11.67 22.98 10.68
C GLU A 550 11.54 22.58 12.15
N LYS A 551 10.79 21.52 12.43
CA LYS A 551 10.45 21.10 13.80
C LYS A 551 11.38 20.03 14.35
N GLN A 552 12.32 19.55 13.53
CA GLN A 552 13.25 18.50 13.92
C GLN A 552 14.57 19.12 14.37
N GLU A 553 14.90 18.99 15.65
CA GLU A 553 16.27 19.19 16.14
C GLU A 553 17.18 18.15 15.46
N ASP A 554 18.31 18.60 14.91
CA ASP A 554 19.44 17.99 14.15
C ASP A 554 19.87 16.50 14.37
N HIS A 555 19.02 15.61 14.89
CA HIS A 555 19.43 14.30 15.41
C HIS A 555 19.19 13.08 14.50
N ASP A 556 18.58 13.21 13.31
CA ASP A 556 18.41 12.07 12.39
C ASP A 556 19.18 12.28 11.07
N SER A 557 20.50 12.09 11.12
CA SER A 557 21.44 12.13 9.99
C SER A 557 21.26 11.03 8.92
N LYS A 558 20.13 10.32 8.91
CA LYS A 558 19.89 9.14 8.05
C LYS A 558 19.43 9.47 6.63
N TYR A 559 19.18 10.74 6.30
CA TYR A 559 18.83 11.19 4.95
C TYR A 559 19.89 12.15 4.41
N ALA A 560 21.15 11.68 4.36
CA ALA A 560 22.29 12.48 3.89
C ALA A 560 22.11 13.04 2.46
N VAL A 561 21.31 12.39 1.62
CA VAL A 561 20.96 12.84 0.25
C VAL A 561 19.91 13.98 0.23
N SER A 562 19.37 14.39 1.38
CA SER A 562 18.54 15.61 1.48
C SER A 562 19.36 16.89 1.62
N HIS A 563 20.67 16.82 1.87
CA HIS A 563 21.48 18.02 2.03
C HIS A 563 21.65 18.81 0.74
N THR A 564 21.76 18.18 -0.44
CA THR A 564 21.95 18.90 -1.72
C THR A 564 20.76 19.77 -2.06
N ILE A 565 19.55 19.19 -2.07
CA ILE A 565 18.30 19.91 -2.35
C ILE A 565 18.05 20.96 -1.26
N HIS A 566 18.21 20.59 0.01
CA HIS A 566 17.99 21.51 1.13
C HIS A 566 18.97 22.69 1.10
N ASN A 567 20.25 22.44 0.81
CA ASN A 567 21.27 23.49 0.69
C ASN A 567 20.99 24.38 -0.52
N ALA A 568 20.56 23.83 -1.66
CA ALA A 568 20.19 24.63 -2.83
C ALA A 568 19.02 25.58 -2.51
N LEU A 569 17.99 25.09 -1.84
CA LEU A 569 16.84 25.90 -1.42
C LEU A 569 17.23 26.94 -0.36
N LYS A 570 18.06 26.55 0.62
CA LYS A 570 18.57 27.46 1.64
C LYS A 570 19.40 28.59 1.04
N ASN A 571 20.31 28.27 0.11
CA ASN A 571 21.10 29.27 -0.62
C ASN A 571 20.19 30.22 -1.40
N TYR A 572 19.11 29.71 -2.00
CA TYR A 572 18.13 30.54 -2.69
C TYR A 572 17.40 31.50 -1.73
N GLN A 573 16.97 31.03 -0.56
CA GLN A 573 16.36 31.88 0.47
C GLN A 573 17.32 32.97 0.96
N GLU A 574 18.57 32.61 1.27
CA GLU A 574 19.60 33.57 1.72
C GLU A 574 19.89 34.64 0.65
N SER A 575 19.79 34.29 -0.64
CA SER A 575 20.03 35.23 -1.74
C SER A 575 18.95 36.29 -1.93
N LYS A 576 17.69 36.00 -1.56
CA LYS A 576 16.53 36.90 -1.77
C LYS A 576 16.03 37.58 -0.48
N GLY A 577 16.54 37.18 0.69
CA GLY A 577 16.23 37.80 1.98
C GLY A 577 14.75 37.68 2.34
N GLU A 578 14.15 38.78 2.85
CA GLU A 578 12.76 38.81 3.36
C GLU A 578 11.66 38.62 2.30
N CYS A 579 12.00 38.54 1.00
CA CYS A 579 11.02 38.35 -0.06
C CYS A 579 10.51 36.89 -0.17
N ILE A 580 11.24 35.92 0.41
CA ILE A 580 10.95 34.49 0.29
C ILE A 580 11.12 33.78 1.62
N GLU A 581 10.10 33.04 2.02
CA GLU A 581 10.14 32.10 3.14
C GLU A 581 10.03 30.67 2.60
N ILE A 582 10.92 29.77 3.02
CA ILE A 582 10.94 28.38 2.54
C ILE A 582 10.79 27.42 3.72
N HIS A 583 9.78 26.56 3.64
CA HIS A 583 9.48 25.54 4.64
C HIS A 583 9.57 24.14 4.02
N PRO A 584 10.71 23.44 4.11
CA PRO A 584 10.91 22.17 3.43
C PRO A 584 10.23 20.97 4.10
N PHE A 585 9.64 20.11 3.28
CA PHE A 585 8.98 18.86 3.67
C PHE A 585 9.53 17.67 2.88
N THR A 586 9.45 16.47 3.45
CA THR A 586 9.69 15.21 2.73
C THR A 586 8.58 14.23 3.01
N ALA A 587 7.92 13.74 1.94
CA ALA A 587 6.91 12.70 2.00
C ALA A 587 7.48 11.40 1.43
N ILE A 588 7.55 10.38 2.28
CA ILE A 588 7.93 9.01 1.91
C ILE A 588 6.66 8.18 1.92
N VAL A 589 6.03 8.00 0.76
CA VAL A 589 4.68 7.43 0.64
C VAL A 589 4.54 6.61 -0.66
N PRO A 590 3.62 5.62 -0.72
CA PRO A 590 3.44 4.82 -1.92
C PRO A 590 3.03 5.67 -3.13
N ASN A 591 3.60 5.40 -4.30
CA ASN A 591 3.29 6.09 -5.56
C ASN A 591 1.78 6.29 -5.83
N ARG A 592 0.93 5.30 -5.53
CA ARG A 592 -0.52 5.39 -5.75
C ARG A 592 -1.23 6.43 -4.89
N THR A 593 -0.68 6.73 -3.72
CA THR A 593 -1.28 7.63 -2.74
C THR A 593 -0.52 8.94 -2.56
N MET A 594 0.62 9.15 -3.23
CA MET A 594 1.41 10.39 -3.17
C MET A 594 0.57 11.66 -3.36
N TYR A 595 -0.41 11.63 -4.27
CA TYR A 595 -1.28 12.76 -4.53
C TYR A 595 -2.10 13.21 -3.31
N GLN A 596 -2.41 12.29 -2.39
CA GLN A 596 -3.15 12.58 -1.16
C GLN A 596 -2.34 13.49 -0.25
N ASP A 597 -1.07 13.16 0.00
CA ASP A 597 -0.18 13.98 0.84
C ASP A 597 0.13 15.34 0.20
N ILE A 598 0.26 15.40 -1.13
CA ILE A 598 0.40 16.68 -1.87
C ILE A 598 -0.83 17.57 -1.62
N CYS A 599 -2.04 17.02 -1.82
CA CYS A 599 -3.28 17.76 -1.61
C CYS A 599 -3.53 18.12 -0.14
N ASP A 600 -3.16 17.25 0.81
CA ASP A 600 -3.31 17.49 2.26
C ASP A 600 -2.39 18.63 2.70
N LEU A 601 -1.12 18.58 2.27
CA LEU A 601 -0.17 19.63 2.60
C LEU A 601 -0.59 20.97 1.98
N ALA A 602 -1.05 20.97 0.72
CA ALA A 602 -1.62 22.16 0.06
C ALA A 602 -2.82 22.72 0.85
N LEU A 603 -3.70 21.84 1.36
CA LEU A 603 -4.86 22.23 2.14
C LEU A 603 -4.48 22.87 3.48
N VAL A 604 -3.62 22.21 4.24
CA VAL A 604 -3.15 22.60 5.59
C VAL A 604 -2.36 23.91 5.54
N LYS A 605 -1.43 24.03 4.58
CA LYS A 605 -0.63 25.24 4.39
C LYS A 605 -1.34 26.35 3.61
N LYS A 606 -2.56 26.08 3.14
CA LYS A 606 -3.38 27.01 2.34
C LYS A 606 -2.65 27.48 1.07
N ALA A 607 -1.99 26.55 0.37
CA ALA A 607 -1.33 26.85 -0.89
C ALA A 607 -2.34 27.38 -1.93
N THR A 608 -1.90 28.34 -2.74
CA THR A 608 -2.65 28.92 -3.87
C THR A 608 -2.26 28.31 -5.20
N LEU A 609 -1.03 27.79 -5.30
CA LEU A 609 -0.50 27.13 -6.50
C LEU A 609 0.30 25.88 -6.11
N ILE A 610 0.06 24.77 -6.80
CA ILE A 610 0.91 23.57 -6.77
C ILE A 610 1.69 23.51 -8.07
N ILE A 611 3.01 23.35 -8.02
CA ILE A 611 3.85 23.19 -9.21
C ILE A 611 4.34 21.73 -9.26
N LEU A 612 4.03 21.06 -10.36
CA LEU A 612 4.38 19.66 -10.65
C LEU A 612 5.37 19.62 -11.82
N PRO A 613 6.51 18.94 -11.70
CA PRO A 613 7.33 18.63 -12.86
C PRO A 613 6.67 17.57 -13.74
N PHE A 614 6.89 17.66 -15.05
CA PHE A 614 6.36 16.70 -16.01
C PHE A 614 6.99 15.31 -15.87
N HIS A 615 6.22 14.28 -16.20
CA HIS A 615 6.62 12.88 -15.98
C HIS A 615 7.71 12.39 -16.96
N LYS A 616 7.89 13.07 -18.10
CA LYS A 616 8.99 12.80 -19.02
C LYS A 616 10.09 13.81 -18.80
N GLU A 617 11.33 13.33 -18.70
CA GLU A 617 12.51 14.17 -18.74
C GLU A 617 13.20 14.05 -20.09
N CYS A 618 13.52 15.20 -20.65
CA CYS A 618 14.23 15.33 -21.91
C CYS A 618 15.72 15.48 -21.61
N LEU A 619 16.51 14.43 -21.84
CA LEU A 619 17.97 14.47 -21.68
C LEU A 619 18.64 14.67 -23.03
N ASP A 620 19.41 15.75 -23.12
CA ASP A 620 20.23 16.06 -24.28
C ASP A 620 21.58 15.31 -24.12
N THR A 621 21.78 14.23 -24.87
CA THR A 621 23.09 13.57 -24.92
C THR A 621 23.97 14.26 -25.96
N LEU A 622 25.29 14.28 -25.70
CA LEU A 622 26.34 14.97 -26.46
C LEU A 622 26.55 14.49 -27.93
N GLY A 623 25.50 13.99 -28.58
CA GLY A 623 25.45 13.55 -29.97
C GLY A 623 24.08 13.76 -30.65
N GLY A 624 23.24 14.68 -30.15
CA GLY A 624 21.97 15.07 -30.79
C GLY A 624 20.87 14.01 -30.75
N LYS A 625 21.03 12.96 -29.94
CA LYS A 625 20.01 11.93 -29.73
C LYS A 625 19.36 12.14 -28.37
N LEU A 626 18.24 12.83 -28.38
CA LEU A 626 17.40 13.05 -27.21
C LEU A 626 16.89 11.69 -26.68
N THR A 627 17.06 11.41 -25.40
CA THR A 627 16.50 10.21 -24.77
C THR A 627 15.40 10.63 -23.80
N GLU A 628 14.18 10.15 -23.99
CA GLU A 628 13.08 10.34 -23.03
C GLU A 628 13.25 9.39 -21.85
N LEU A 629 13.50 9.95 -20.66
CA LEU A 629 13.37 9.18 -19.44
C LEU A 629 11.93 9.31 -18.93
N VAL A 630 11.15 8.25 -19.08
CA VAL A 630 9.78 8.21 -18.53
C VAL A 630 9.84 7.79 -17.06
N ARG A 631 9.45 8.71 -16.17
CA ARG A 631 9.33 8.40 -14.74
C ARG A 631 8.11 7.52 -14.49
N LEU A 632 8.33 6.25 -14.18
CA LEU A 632 7.27 5.30 -13.85
C LEU A 632 6.51 5.77 -12.60
N GLY A 633 5.19 5.84 -12.68
CA GLY A 633 4.31 6.22 -11.57
C GLY A 633 4.00 7.72 -11.48
N VAL A 634 4.92 8.61 -11.86
CA VAL A 634 4.72 10.08 -11.77
C VAL A 634 3.54 10.55 -12.60
N ARG A 635 3.32 9.97 -13.79
CA ARG A 635 2.15 10.29 -14.63
C ARG A 635 0.81 10.05 -13.89
N SER A 636 0.74 8.93 -13.16
CA SER A 636 -0.46 8.62 -12.37
C SER A 636 -0.63 9.61 -11.21
N VAL A 637 0.46 10.04 -10.58
CA VAL A 637 0.42 11.01 -9.47
C VAL A 637 -0.03 12.37 -9.98
N ASN A 638 0.60 12.89 -11.03
CA ASN A 638 0.27 14.19 -11.62
C ASN A 638 -1.19 14.23 -12.07
N SER A 639 -1.66 13.23 -12.83
CA SER A 639 -3.08 13.14 -13.21
C SER A 639 -4.02 13.16 -11.99
N ASN A 640 -3.69 12.45 -10.92
CA ASN A 640 -4.49 12.44 -9.70
C ASN A 640 -4.47 13.78 -8.96
N VAL A 641 -3.32 14.45 -8.84
CA VAL A 641 -3.20 15.79 -8.24
C VAL A 641 -4.03 16.79 -9.02
N ILE A 642 -3.85 16.84 -10.35
CA ILE A 642 -4.55 17.76 -11.23
C ILE A 642 -6.08 17.62 -11.09
N ASN A 643 -6.57 16.40 -10.91
CA ASN A 643 -8.00 16.15 -10.72
C ASN A 643 -8.50 16.54 -9.32
N HIS A 644 -7.67 16.47 -8.28
CA HIS A 644 -8.08 16.55 -6.86
C HIS A 644 -7.55 17.77 -6.10
N ALA A 645 -6.73 18.61 -6.73
CA ALA A 645 -6.06 19.71 -6.06
C ALA A 645 -7.03 20.72 -5.42
N PRO A 646 -6.75 21.18 -4.18
CA PRO A 646 -7.57 22.18 -3.49
C PRO A 646 -7.28 23.62 -3.96
N CYS A 647 -6.40 23.81 -4.94
CA CYS A 647 -5.97 25.10 -5.49
C CYS A 647 -5.52 24.93 -6.96
N SER A 648 -5.03 25.99 -7.59
CA SER A 648 -4.54 25.95 -8.98
C SER A 648 -3.28 25.09 -9.10
N VAL A 649 -3.09 24.46 -10.26
CA VAL A 649 -1.98 23.52 -10.53
C VAL A 649 -1.23 23.98 -11.77
N GLY A 650 0.09 24.08 -11.68
CA GLY A 650 0.99 24.27 -12.81
C GLY A 650 1.79 22.99 -13.08
N VAL A 651 1.82 22.53 -14.33
CA VAL A 651 2.69 21.43 -14.79
C VAL A 651 3.83 22.02 -15.61
N LEU A 652 5.06 21.84 -15.13
CA LEU A 652 6.27 22.35 -15.77
C LEU A 652 6.95 21.26 -16.59
N VAL A 653 7.03 21.46 -17.90
CA VAL A 653 7.85 20.68 -18.83
C VAL A 653 9.17 21.42 -19.00
N ASP A 654 10.25 20.86 -18.45
CA ASP A 654 11.60 21.40 -18.66
C ASP A 654 12.24 20.75 -19.88
N LYS A 655 12.57 21.56 -20.90
CA LYS A 655 13.33 21.12 -22.09
C LYS A 655 14.83 21.46 -21.99
N GLY A 656 15.34 21.79 -20.80
CA GLY A 656 16.76 22.01 -20.55
C GLY A 656 17.28 23.43 -20.84
N HIS A 657 16.49 24.28 -21.50
CA HIS A 657 16.85 25.71 -21.67
C HIS A 657 16.84 26.47 -20.34
N VAL A 658 15.93 26.12 -19.43
CA VAL A 658 15.86 26.73 -18.10
C VAL A 658 17.16 26.49 -17.32
N ARG A 659 17.87 25.37 -17.54
CA ARG A 659 19.16 25.06 -16.90
C ARG A 659 20.29 25.99 -17.35
N HIS A 660 20.29 26.42 -18.62
CA HIS A 660 21.27 27.39 -19.15
C HIS A 660 20.97 28.83 -18.74
N THR A 661 19.72 29.13 -18.35
CA THR A 661 19.28 30.48 -17.96
C THR A 661 19.96 30.99 -16.69
N TYR A 662 20.32 30.13 -15.74
CA TYR A 662 20.98 30.54 -14.50
C TYR A 662 22.37 31.16 -14.73
N MET A 663 23.08 30.74 -15.79
CA MET A 663 24.34 31.36 -16.20
C MET A 663 24.13 32.65 -17.01
N ALA A 664 22.96 32.83 -17.65
CA ALA A 664 22.63 33.96 -18.51
C ALA A 664 21.86 35.10 -17.83
N PHE A 665 21.30 34.87 -16.63
CA PHE A 665 20.47 35.82 -15.88
C PHE A 665 21.15 37.16 -15.55
N ARG A 666 22.47 37.21 -15.68
CA ARG A 666 23.21 38.45 -15.44
C ARG A 666 23.14 39.47 -16.58
N ASN A 667 22.73 39.13 -17.80
CA ASN A 667 22.76 40.09 -18.93
C ASN A 667 21.67 39.97 -20.03
N ASN A 668 20.83 38.93 -20.09
CA ASN A 668 19.84 38.77 -21.18
C ASN A 668 18.38 38.90 -20.71
N VAL A 669 17.53 39.50 -21.57
CA VAL A 669 16.08 39.56 -21.40
C VAL A 669 15.48 38.22 -21.82
N LEU A 670 14.61 37.66 -20.98
CA LEU A 670 13.88 36.42 -21.25
C LEU A 670 12.56 36.71 -21.94
N HIS A 671 12.24 35.93 -22.97
CA HIS A 671 11.02 36.11 -23.75
C HIS A 671 9.97 35.04 -23.38
N PHE A 672 8.84 35.49 -22.88
CA PHE A 672 7.71 34.65 -22.49
C PHE A 672 6.56 34.82 -23.46
N ALA A 673 5.89 33.72 -23.80
CA ALA A 673 4.66 33.74 -24.58
C ALA A 673 3.51 33.11 -23.79
N VAL A 674 2.37 33.80 -23.72
CA VAL A 674 1.11 33.27 -23.18
C VAL A 674 0.17 32.98 -24.34
N LEU A 675 -0.22 31.72 -24.50
CA LEU A 675 -1.26 31.33 -25.45
C LEU A 675 -2.62 31.40 -24.74
N PHE A 676 -3.41 32.41 -25.09
CA PHE A 676 -4.73 32.65 -24.51
C PHE A 676 -5.83 32.17 -25.47
N LEU A 677 -6.29 30.93 -25.27
CA LEU A 677 -7.39 30.33 -26.05
C LEU A 677 -8.78 30.46 -25.39
N GLY A 678 -8.87 31.25 -24.32
CA GLY A 678 -10.09 31.46 -23.54
C GLY A 678 -10.31 30.43 -22.42
N GLY A 679 -11.18 30.79 -21.49
CA GLY A 679 -11.58 29.94 -20.37
C GLY A 679 -10.82 30.15 -19.07
N ALA A 680 -11.30 29.46 -18.03
CA ALA A 680 -10.81 29.55 -16.64
C ALA A 680 -9.30 29.32 -16.50
N ASP A 681 -8.78 28.30 -17.19
CA ASP A 681 -7.36 27.95 -17.11
C ASP A 681 -6.47 29.03 -17.77
N ALA A 682 -6.90 29.59 -18.91
CA ALA A 682 -6.17 30.65 -19.61
C ALA A 682 -6.16 31.96 -18.81
N ARG A 683 -7.25 32.29 -18.11
CA ARG A 683 -7.31 33.44 -17.19
C ARG A 683 -6.33 33.28 -16.03
N GLU A 684 -6.29 32.10 -15.43
CA GLU A 684 -5.35 31.80 -14.34
C GLU A 684 -3.88 31.87 -14.82
N ALA A 685 -3.60 31.31 -16.00
CA ALA A 685 -2.30 31.39 -16.66
C ALA A 685 -1.84 32.83 -16.90
N LEU A 686 -2.74 33.69 -17.42
CA LEU A 686 -2.47 35.10 -17.66
C LEU A 686 -2.22 35.87 -16.35
N CYS A 687 -2.98 35.60 -15.29
CA CYS A 687 -2.73 36.20 -13.98
C CYS A 687 -1.36 35.81 -13.40
N TYR A 688 -0.88 34.59 -13.63
CA TYR A 688 0.47 34.19 -13.21
C TYR A 688 1.55 34.86 -14.06
N ALA A 689 1.36 34.94 -15.39
CA ALA A 689 2.28 35.60 -16.29
C ALA A 689 2.39 37.12 -16.04
N ASP A 690 1.29 37.78 -15.69
CA ASP A 690 1.28 39.20 -15.29
C ASP A 690 2.18 39.47 -14.08
N ARG A 691 2.31 38.51 -13.16
CA ARG A 691 3.28 38.63 -12.04
C ARG A 691 4.72 38.56 -12.53
N MET A 692 5.02 37.67 -13.49
CA MET A 692 6.35 37.55 -14.10
C MET A 692 6.75 38.82 -14.87
N ALA A 693 5.79 39.50 -15.51
CA ALA A 693 6.03 40.76 -16.23
C ALA A 693 6.54 41.91 -15.33
N GLY A 694 6.35 41.79 -14.01
CA GLY A 694 6.94 42.69 -13.03
C GLY A 694 8.47 42.61 -12.95
N ASN A 695 9.09 41.51 -13.35
CA ASN A 695 10.55 41.35 -13.37
C ASN A 695 11.15 42.15 -14.53
N LEU A 696 12.15 43.01 -14.29
CA LEU A 696 12.78 43.85 -15.31
C LEU A 696 13.42 43.06 -16.46
N ASN A 697 13.84 41.82 -16.20
CA ASN A 697 14.50 40.96 -17.17
C ASN A 697 13.53 40.08 -17.97
N VAL A 698 12.22 40.30 -17.86
CA VAL A 698 11.18 39.53 -18.56
C VAL A 698 10.48 40.43 -19.59
N SER A 699 10.36 39.91 -20.81
CA SER A 699 9.47 40.41 -21.86
C SER A 699 8.34 39.40 -22.07
N LEU A 700 7.09 39.87 -22.05
CA LEU A 700 5.91 39.02 -22.11
C LEU A 700 5.10 39.33 -23.37
N THR A 701 4.82 38.32 -24.19
CA THR A 701 3.90 38.42 -25.33
C THR A 701 2.64 37.62 -25.02
N VAL A 702 1.47 38.27 -25.05
CA VAL A 702 0.17 37.60 -24.88
C VAL A 702 -0.48 37.47 -26.25
N ILE A 703 -0.78 36.24 -26.65
CA ILE A 703 -1.38 35.92 -27.95
C ILE A 703 -2.78 35.39 -27.69
N ARG A 704 -3.78 36.18 -28.05
CA ARG A 704 -5.19 35.84 -27.89
C ARG A 704 -5.75 35.24 -29.17
N PHE A 705 -6.29 34.03 -29.07
CA PHE A 705 -6.96 33.34 -30.17
C PHE A 705 -8.47 33.61 -30.10
N LEU A 706 -9.05 34.01 -31.23
CA LEU A 706 -10.47 34.28 -31.37
C LEU A 706 -11.05 33.43 -32.49
N SER A 707 -12.25 32.89 -32.28
CA SER A 707 -12.98 32.14 -33.30
C SER A 707 -13.50 33.08 -34.39
N HIS A 708 -13.45 32.63 -35.64
CA HIS A 708 -14.07 33.35 -36.74
C HIS A 708 -15.59 33.47 -36.50
N ASN A 709 -16.14 34.67 -36.67
CA ASN A 709 -17.57 34.98 -36.42
C ASN A 709 -18.09 34.68 -35.00
N SER A 710 -17.22 34.49 -33.99
CA SER A 710 -17.62 34.08 -32.63
C SER A 710 -18.36 32.72 -32.59
N GLU A 711 -18.08 31.84 -33.55
CA GLU A 711 -18.71 30.51 -33.60
C GLU A 711 -18.23 29.65 -32.42
N GLY A 712 -19.18 29.07 -31.68
CA GLY A 712 -18.88 28.18 -30.54
C GLY A 712 -18.45 28.88 -29.24
N ASP A 713 -18.44 30.22 -29.21
CA ASP A 713 -18.12 30.99 -28.00
C ASP A 713 -19.26 30.89 -26.96
N ASP A 714 -18.92 30.60 -25.71
CA ASP A 714 -19.81 30.80 -24.57
C ASP A 714 -19.78 32.28 -24.17
N GLU A 715 -20.92 32.99 -24.25
CA GLU A 715 -21.00 34.42 -23.92
C GLU A 715 -20.53 34.75 -22.50
N MET A 716 -20.78 33.85 -21.53
CA MET A 716 -20.41 34.09 -20.14
C MET A 716 -18.90 33.98 -19.94
N GLU A 717 -18.30 32.92 -20.48
CA GLU A 717 -16.84 32.73 -20.47
C GLU A 717 -16.14 33.85 -21.24
N LYS A 718 -16.67 34.24 -22.41
CA LYS A 718 -16.14 35.34 -23.22
C LYS A 718 -16.14 36.68 -22.49
N LYS A 719 -17.24 37.03 -21.80
CA LYS A 719 -17.31 38.25 -20.97
C LYS A 719 -16.26 38.23 -19.85
N MET A 720 -16.04 37.08 -19.21
CA MET A 720 -15.01 36.95 -18.18
C MET A 720 -13.60 37.08 -18.78
N ASP A 721 -13.36 36.47 -19.94
CA ASP A 721 -12.09 36.56 -20.66
C ASP A 721 -11.78 38.00 -21.09
N ASP A 722 -12.75 38.68 -21.70
CA ASP A 722 -12.63 40.09 -22.08
C ASP A 722 -12.32 40.96 -20.87
N GLY A 723 -12.97 40.70 -19.72
CA GLY A 723 -12.71 41.42 -18.48
C GLY A 723 -11.26 41.30 -17.99
N VAL A 724 -10.71 40.07 -17.96
CA VAL A 724 -9.33 39.84 -17.50
C VAL A 724 -8.29 40.38 -18.49
N VAL A 725 -8.51 40.17 -19.78
CA VAL A 725 -7.60 40.67 -20.82
C VAL A 725 -7.59 42.20 -20.85
N THR A 726 -8.76 42.85 -20.74
CA THR A 726 -8.86 44.31 -20.68
C THR A 726 -8.15 44.86 -19.45
N TRP A 727 -8.35 44.23 -18.28
CA TRP A 727 -7.64 44.61 -17.06
C TRP A 727 -6.12 44.49 -17.21
N PHE A 728 -5.63 43.39 -17.77
CA PHE A 728 -4.21 43.15 -18.01
C PHE A 728 -3.61 44.20 -18.95
N TRP A 729 -4.31 44.52 -20.04
CA TRP A 729 -3.88 45.52 -21.02
C TRP A 729 -3.81 46.91 -20.39
N VAL A 730 -4.86 47.35 -19.70
CA VAL A 730 -4.91 48.67 -19.04
C VAL A 730 -3.80 48.80 -18.00
N LYS A 731 -3.50 47.74 -17.24
CA LYS A 731 -2.41 47.72 -16.27
C LYS A 731 -1.03 47.88 -16.93
N ASN A 732 -0.82 47.26 -18.08
CA ASN A 732 0.48 47.18 -18.76
C ASN A 732 0.62 48.13 -19.97
N GLU A 733 -0.32 49.06 -20.20
CA GLU A 733 -0.32 49.98 -21.35
C GLU A 733 0.99 50.79 -21.48
N ARG A 734 1.63 51.11 -20.34
CA ARG A 734 2.91 51.85 -20.30
C ARG A 734 4.15 50.94 -20.24
N ASN A 735 3.98 49.63 -20.23
CA ASN A 735 5.06 48.66 -20.08
C ASN A 735 5.53 48.20 -21.46
N GLU A 736 6.60 48.83 -21.98
CA GLU A 736 7.17 48.52 -23.31
C GLU A 736 7.65 47.06 -23.47
N ARG A 737 7.79 46.31 -22.36
CA ARG A 737 8.20 44.91 -22.34
C ARG A 737 7.05 43.92 -22.52
N VAL A 738 5.81 44.42 -22.47
CA VAL A 738 4.59 43.62 -22.65
C VAL A 738 4.01 43.91 -24.03
N SER A 739 3.81 42.86 -24.82
CA SER A 739 3.17 42.91 -26.13
C SER A 739 1.87 42.11 -26.13
N TYR A 740 0.86 42.59 -26.85
CA TYR A 740 -0.44 41.94 -26.99
C TYR A 740 -0.77 41.78 -28.47
N ARG A 741 -1.11 40.56 -28.89
CA ARG A 741 -1.45 40.20 -30.28
C ARG A 741 -2.74 39.39 -30.31
N GLU A 742 -3.64 39.72 -31.21
CA GLU A 742 -4.85 38.95 -31.47
C GLU A 742 -4.72 38.19 -32.79
N VAL A 743 -5.15 36.93 -32.80
CA VAL A 743 -5.17 36.06 -33.98
C VAL A 743 -6.56 35.44 -34.11
N VAL A 744 -7.17 35.62 -35.29
CA VAL A 744 -8.47 35.03 -35.60
C VAL A 744 -8.24 33.73 -36.37
N VAL A 745 -8.84 32.64 -35.92
CA VAL A 745 -8.69 31.30 -36.50
C VAL A 745 -10.06 30.65 -36.72
N ARG A 746 -10.16 29.79 -37.74
CA ARG A 746 -11.41 29.10 -38.11
C ARG A 746 -11.51 27.69 -37.55
N ASN A 747 -10.39 27.02 -37.34
CA ASN A 747 -10.33 25.63 -36.87
C ASN A 747 -9.01 25.36 -36.12
N GLY A 748 -8.86 24.15 -35.57
CA GLY A 748 -7.64 23.74 -34.85
C GLY A 748 -6.37 23.70 -35.72
N GLU A 749 -6.49 23.43 -37.01
CA GLU A 749 -5.34 23.45 -37.94
C GLU A 749 -4.78 24.86 -38.10
N GLU A 750 -5.65 25.87 -38.31
CA GLU A 750 -5.25 27.28 -38.34
C GLU A 750 -4.69 27.73 -36.98
N THR A 751 -5.23 27.23 -35.86
CA THR A 751 -4.66 27.49 -34.51
C THR A 751 -3.22 27.01 -34.43
N ILE A 752 -2.93 25.77 -34.84
CA ILE A 752 -1.57 25.24 -34.83
C ILE A 752 -0.64 26.00 -35.78
N ALA A 753 -1.09 26.27 -37.01
CA ALA A 753 -0.31 27.02 -37.99
C ALA A 753 0.05 28.42 -37.48
N ALA A 754 -0.87 29.08 -36.78
CA ALA A 754 -0.61 30.36 -36.13
C ALA A 754 0.41 30.26 -34.98
N ILE A 755 0.34 29.21 -34.16
CA ILE A 755 1.32 28.99 -33.08
C ILE A 755 2.72 28.73 -33.68
N GLN A 756 2.81 27.94 -34.74
CA GLN A 756 4.07 27.69 -35.47
C GLN A 756 4.63 28.98 -36.09
N ALA A 757 3.79 29.77 -36.76
CA ALA A 757 4.21 31.04 -37.35
C ALA A 757 4.79 32.02 -36.32
N VAL A 758 4.22 32.04 -35.09
CA VAL A 758 4.76 32.84 -33.99
C VAL A 758 6.10 32.32 -33.50
N SER A 759 6.33 31.00 -33.53
CA SER A 759 7.61 30.42 -33.15
C SER A 759 8.71 30.65 -34.20
N ASP A 760 8.34 30.75 -35.47
CA ASP A 760 9.25 30.99 -36.60
C ASP A 760 9.61 32.48 -36.78
N ASP A 761 8.73 33.39 -36.36
CA ASP A 761 9.05 34.81 -36.20
C ASP A 761 10.24 34.91 -35.22
N ASN A 762 11.40 35.42 -35.66
CA ASN A 762 12.74 35.54 -34.99
C ASN A 762 12.84 35.84 -33.46
N ASN A 763 11.72 35.98 -32.74
CA ASN A 763 11.63 36.00 -31.29
C ASN A 763 11.71 34.56 -30.73
N ASN A 764 12.92 34.10 -30.42
CA ASN A 764 13.09 32.88 -29.63
C ASN A 764 12.43 33.07 -28.26
N TYR A 765 11.31 32.38 -28.02
CA TYR A 765 10.66 32.31 -26.70
C TYR A 765 11.37 31.28 -25.82
N ASP A 766 11.64 31.64 -24.57
CA ASP A 766 12.28 30.76 -23.59
C ASP A 766 11.25 29.89 -22.87
N VAL A 767 10.04 30.44 -22.62
CA VAL A 767 8.96 29.77 -21.89
C VAL A 767 7.60 30.06 -22.52
N TRP A 768 6.83 28.99 -22.76
CA TRP A 768 5.43 29.06 -23.16
C TRP A 768 4.51 28.79 -21.98
N ILE A 769 3.53 29.65 -21.75
CA ILE A 769 2.53 29.51 -20.69
C ILE A 769 1.16 29.29 -21.34
N VAL A 770 0.47 28.20 -20.98
CA VAL A 770 -0.77 27.78 -21.63
C VAL A 770 -1.79 27.32 -20.59
N GLY A 771 -3.07 27.64 -20.80
CA GLY A 771 -4.17 27.06 -20.01
C GLY A 771 -4.47 25.62 -20.46
N ARG A 772 -4.73 24.71 -19.53
CA ARG A 772 -4.85 23.27 -19.82
C ARG A 772 -6.05 22.90 -20.70
N LYS A 773 -7.30 23.14 -20.26
CA LYS A 773 -8.49 22.66 -20.99
C LYS A 773 -9.78 23.42 -20.70
N GLN A 774 -9.99 23.92 -19.49
CA GLN A 774 -11.31 24.34 -19.04
C GLN A 774 -11.76 25.67 -19.65
N GLY A 775 -12.90 25.64 -20.36
CA GLY A 775 -13.54 26.83 -20.96
C GLY A 775 -12.99 27.25 -22.32
N ILE A 776 -12.10 26.47 -22.93
CA ILE A 776 -11.61 26.72 -24.29
C ILE A 776 -12.74 26.44 -25.29
N ASN A 777 -12.92 27.33 -26.26
CA ASN A 777 -13.87 27.12 -27.36
C ASN A 777 -13.48 25.85 -28.16
N PRO A 778 -14.37 24.85 -28.30
CA PRO A 778 -14.07 23.60 -28.97
C PRO A 778 -13.69 23.75 -30.44
N VAL A 779 -14.16 24.80 -31.13
CA VAL A 779 -13.82 25.10 -32.53
C VAL A 779 -12.32 25.34 -32.70
N LEU A 780 -11.68 25.97 -31.70
CA LEU A 780 -10.23 26.22 -31.69
C LEU A 780 -9.40 24.94 -31.55
N LEU A 781 -10.02 23.83 -31.13
CA LEU A 781 -9.39 22.54 -30.86
C LEU A 781 -9.87 21.45 -31.83
N GLU A 782 -10.70 21.78 -32.81
CA GLU A 782 -11.30 20.83 -33.72
C GLU A 782 -10.21 20.08 -34.52
N GLY A 783 -10.27 18.75 -34.54
CA GLY A 783 -9.28 17.89 -35.19
C GLY A 783 -8.03 17.57 -34.36
N LEU A 784 -7.76 18.32 -33.28
CA LEU A 784 -6.53 18.18 -32.49
C LEU A 784 -6.62 17.14 -31.35
N SER A 785 -7.83 16.76 -30.94
CA SER A 785 -8.05 15.84 -29.83
C SER A 785 -7.48 14.44 -30.08
N ASN A 786 -7.43 13.99 -31.35
CA ASN A 786 -6.87 12.70 -31.73
C ASN A 786 -5.33 12.65 -31.64
N TRP A 787 -4.67 13.81 -31.52
CA TRP A 787 -3.21 13.94 -31.55
C TRP A 787 -2.61 14.11 -30.14
N SER A 788 -3.45 14.21 -29.10
CA SER A 788 -3.02 14.35 -27.71
C SER A 788 -2.64 12.99 -27.11
N GLU A 789 -1.38 12.81 -26.75
CA GLU A 789 -0.88 11.62 -26.04
C GLU A 789 -0.87 11.81 -24.52
N ASN A 790 -0.72 13.07 -24.07
CA ASN A 790 -0.54 13.43 -22.67
C ASN A 790 -1.67 14.34 -22.16
N ASP A 791 -2.70 13.71 -21.59
CA ASP A 791 -3.81 14.41 -20.94
C ASP A 791 -3.37 15.41 -19.85
N GLU A 792 -2.18 15.23 -19.25
CA GLU A 792 -1.65 16.13 -18.20
C GLU A 792 -1.47 17.57 -18.68
N LEU A 793 -1.05 17.75 -19.93
CA LEU A 793 -0.72 19.05 -20.52
C LEU A 793 -1.89 19.68 -21.26
N GLY A 794 -2.94 18.90 -21.55
CA GLY A 794 -4.01 19.32 -22.44
C GLY A 794 -3.54 19.42 -23.89
N ILE A 795 -4.45 19.68 -24.83
CA ILE A 795 -4.19 19.54 -26.27
C ILE A 795 -3.09 20.50 -26.74
N ILE A 796 -3.20 21.79 -26.39
CA ILE A 796 -2.22 22.80 -26.82
C ILE A 796 -0.90 22.64 -26.07
N GLY A 797 -0.95 22.36 -24.76
CA GLY A 797 0.25 22.14 -23.96
C GLY A 797 1.06 20.94 -24.46
N ASP A 798 0.38 19.84 -24.83
CA ASP A 798 1.01 18.64 -25.40
C ASP A 798 1.66 18.97 -26.76
N PHE A 799 0.96 19.69 -27.64
CA PHE A 799 1.50 20.14 -28.92
C PHE A 799 2.77 20.98 -28.79
N VAL A 800 2.77 22.03 -27.96
CA VAL A 800 3.95 22.91 -27.77
C VAL A 800 5.10 22.16 -27.06
N SER A 801 4.76 21.17 -26.23
CA SER A 801 5.75 20.32 -25.58
C SER A 801 6.34 19.24 -26.50
N SER A 802 5.65 18.90 -27.59
CA SER A 802 6.06 17.85 -28.53
C SER A 802 7.40 18.15 -29.23
N TYR A 803 7.99 17.11 -29.81
CA TYR A 803 9.18 17.24 -30.65
C TYR A 803 8.88 17.89 -32.01
N ASP A 804 7.68 17.65 -32.54
CA ASP A 804 7.28 18.14 -33.86
C ASP A 804 7.17 19.66 -33.91
N PHE A 805 6.99 20.29 -32.74
CA PHE A 805 7.04 21.75 -32.61
C PHE A 805 8.45 22.33 -32.79
N GLY A 806 9.52 21.52 -32.66
CA GLY A 806 10.91 21.95 -32.91
C GLY A 806 11.50 22.95 -31.90
N GLY A 807 10.71 23.43 -30.93
CA GLY A 807 11.13 24.42 -29.93
C GLY A 807 11.87 23.82 -28.73
N THR A 808 12.98 24.47 -28.33
CA THR A 808 13.77 24.17 -27.11
C THR A 808 13.21 24.83 -25.84
N ALA A 809 12.13 25.61 -25.99
CA ALA A 809 11.49 26.36 -24.92
C ALA A 809 10.80 25.46 -23.89
N SER A 810 10.87 25.82 -22.61
CA SER A 810 10.13 25.11 -21.56
C SER A 810 8.65 25.50 -21.57
N VAL A 811 7.78 24.60 -21.11
CA VAL A 811 6.32 24.82 -21.17
C VAL A 811 5.73 24.74 -19.78
N LEU A 812 4.95 25.74 -19.39
CA LEU A 812 4.17 25.76 -18.17
C LEU A 812 2.68 25.69 -18.52
N VAL A 813 2.07 24.56 -18.19
CA VAL A 813 0.62 24.38 -18.34
C VAL A 813 -0.06 24.69 -17.01
N VAL A 814 -1.02 25.62 -17.01
CA VAL A 814 -1.73 26.03 -15.81
C VAL A 814 -3.18 25.54 -15.86
N GLN A 815 -3.66 25.02 -14.74
CA GLN A 815 -5.05 24.69 -14.51
C GLN A 815 -5.56 25.47 -13.29
N GLN A 816 -6.71 26.12 -13.46
CA GLN A 816 -7.40 26.77 -12.35
C GLN A 816 -8.04 25.72 -11.41
N GLN A 817 -8.18 26.06 -10.13
CA GLN A 817 -8.86 25.18 -9.17
C GLN A 817 -10.26 24.77 -9.66
N VAL A 818 -10.51 23.46 -9.73
CA VAL A 818 -11.83 22.91 -10.06
C VAL A 818 -12.70 22.86 -8.79
N LEU A 819 -13.75 23.69 -8.72
CA LEU A 819 -14.72 23.65 -7.63
C LEU A 819 -15.66 22.44 -7.78
N ARG A 820 -15.46 21.44 -6.93
CA ARG A 820 -16.34 20.26 -6.86
C ARG A 820 -17.59 20.58 -6.05
N GLY A 821 -18.77 20.51 -6.69
CA GLY A 821 -20.08 20.68 -6.03
C GLY A 821 -21.07 21.64 -6.72
N GLN A 822 -20.63 22.47 -7.67
CA GLN A 822 -21.52 23.43 -8.38
C GLN A 822 -21.87 23.04 -9.83
N GLY A 823 -21.21 22.03 -10.41
CA GLY A 823 -21.38 21.65 -11.81
C GLY A 823 -22.59 20.76 -12.14
N ALA A 824 -23.48 20.47 -11.19
CA ALA A 824 -24.69 19.69 -11.43
C ALA A 824 -25.97 20.54 -11.58
N ASP A 825 -25.91 21.84 -11.23
CA ASP A 825 -27.11 22.69 -11.16
C ASP A 825 -27.27 23.66 -12.35
N SER A 826 -26.29 23.75 -13.28
CA SER A 826 -26.37 24.70 -14.40
C SER A 826 -26.89 24.12 -15.72
N THR A 827 -27.26 22.83 -15.77
CA THR A 827 -27.82 22.21 -16.99
C THR A 827 -29.04 21.34 -16.71
N SER A 828 -30.11 21.90 -16.14
CA SER A 828 -31.50 21.47 -16.41
C SER A 828 -32.49 22.39 -15.71
N GLY A 829 -33.07 23.33 -16.44
CA GLY A 829 -34.32 23.95 -16.01
C GLY A 829 -35.48 22.98 -16.19
N SER A 830 -35.90 22.30 -15.11
CA SER A 830 -37.31 21.97 -14.84
C SER A 830 -37.46 21.12 -13.57
N SER A 831 -38.30 21.62 -12.65
CA SER A 831 -39.02 20.90 -11.59
C SER A 831 -38.24 20.10 -10.54
N GLY A 832 -38.04 20.73 -9.39
CA GLY A 832 -38.44 20.22 -8.06
C GLY A 832 -37.95 18.84 -7.63
N GLY A 833 -36.79 18.80 -6.98
CA GLY A 833 -36.36 17.68 -6.13
C GLY A 833 -35.20 18.10 -5.24
N PHE A 834 -35.46 18.31 -3.95
CA PHE A 834 -34.42 18.58 -2.95
C PHE A 834 -33.36 17.46 -2.95
N PRO A 835 -32.06 17.76 -2.74
CA PRO A 835 -31.03 16.73 -2.69
C PRO A 835 -31.23 15.83 -1.46
N CYS A 836 -31.26 14.51 -1.68
CA CYS A 836 -31.36 13.51 -0.63
C CYS A 836 -30.21 13.63 0.39
N ASN A 837 -30.59 13.90 1.63
CA ASN A 837 -29.71 13.99 2.79
C ASN A 837 -28.95 12.64 2.99
N PRO A 838 -27.61 12.60 3.12
CA PRO A 838 -26.83 11.36 3.23
C PRO A 838 -27.10 10.53 4.51
N ILE A 839 -27.77 11.11 5.50
CA ILE A 839 -28.35 10.39 6.65
C ILE A 839 -29.40 9.36 6.16
N GLN A 840 -30.09 9.65 5.05
CA GLN A 840 -31.06 8.75 4.43
C GLN A 840 -30.37 7.50 3.85
N LYS A 841 -29.22 7.65 3.17
CA LYS A 841 -28.45 6.50 2.65
C LYS A 841 -27.95 5.56 3.74
N VAL A 842 -27.57 6.10 4.90
CA VAL A 842 -27.20 5.29 6.07
C VAL A 842 -28.43 4.63 6.68
N LYS A 843 -29.56 5.35 6.79
CA LYS A 843 -30.83 4.79 7.26
C LYS A 843 -31.36 3.69 6.34
N ASP A 844 -31.20 3.80 5.02
CA ASP A 844 -31.70 2.82 4.05
C ASP A 844 -30.91 1.51 4.06
N VAL A 845 -29.64 1.53 4.48
CA VAL A 845 -28.79 0.34 4.64
C VAL A 845 -28.88 -0.26 6.05
N VAL A 846 -29.02 0.57 7.08
CA VAL A 846 -29.02 0.14 8.49
C VAL A 846 -30.42 -0.27 8.98
N ASN A 847 -31.50 0.38 8.53
CA ASN A 847 -32.86 0.07 8.99
C ASN A 847 -33.36 -1.36 8.69
N PRO A 848 -33.02 -1.99 7.54
CA PRO A 848 -33.39 -3.39 7.30
C PRO A 848 -32.76 -4.34 8.34
N TRP A 849 -31.52 -4.06 8.76
CA TRP A 849 -30.77 -4.84 9.75
C TRP A 849 -31.25 -4.56 11.18
N CYS A 850 -31.49 -3.30 11.55
CA CYS A 850 -32.05 -2.92 12.85
C CYS A 850 -33.48 -3.47 13.06
N ARG A 851 -34.31 -3.52 12.01
CA ARG A 851 -35.64 -4.16 12.05
C ARG A 851 -35.57 -5.67 12.22
N SER A 852 -34.52 -6.34 11.74
CA SER A 852 -34.34 -7.78 11.96
C SER A 852 -33.78 -8.10 13.35
N LEU A 853 -33.21 -7.12 14.06
CA LEU A 853 -32.58 -7.26 15.38
C LEU A 853 -33.34 -6.58 16.53
N GLY A 854 -34.48 -5.92 16.26
CA GLY A 854 -35.37 -5.37 17.30
C GLY A 854 -34.87 -4.09 18.00
N PHE A 855 -33.83 -3.43 17.50
CA PHE A 855 -33.34 -2.17 18.06
C PHE A 855 -33.77 -0.99 17.18
N GLY A 856 -34.62 -0.10 17.72
CA GLY A 856 -34.92 1.19 17.12
C GLY A 856 -33.85 2.22 17.49
N ILE A 857 -33.25 2.87 16.49
CA ILE A 857 -32.36 4.02 16.68
C ILE A 857 -33.11 5.26 16.17
N SER A 858 -33.29 6.26 17.03
CA SER A 858 -33.87 7.57 16.72
C SER A 858 -32.92 8.43 15.89
#